data_AF-U6R808-F1
#
_entry.id   AF-U6R808-F1
#
_cell.length_a   1.000
_cell.length_b   1.000
_cell.length_c   1.000
_cell.angle_alpha   90.00
_cell.angle_beta   90.00
_cell.angle_gamma   90.00
#
_symmetry.space_group_name_H-M   'P 1'
#
loop_
_entity.id
_entity.type
_entity.pdbx_description
1 polymer ?
#
loop_
_entity_poly.entity_id
_entity_poly.type
_entity_poly.pdbx_seq_one_letter_code
_entity_poly.pdbx_strand_id
1 'polypeptide(L)'
;MKNIFSLKKSAVALSLLMTCGASAQVTFDKIMSSNGDNPMLPFTHRTVPAVGDFNNDDFMDIIMGGQSHKDYVEGGKFDVGGWFCAAIVIKNDGNGNFTISAKSKHEAGTEDNPDAPGAPVEDLINLPVSTKSFFRFLDFNNDGNLDLIIRGKGEHNFLTNESEYLMLLENQGPENGYKFKLVENHGLNQAHNEDYLTGISIGDYDKDGFVDVLLMGCENKDQSNDPENPNYDPERLKRRFVELYKNNGGDGTFTIQKIAETFGEEGLDGNFKPMSHGDVAFVDIDNDGWLDIFCTGYADNEDGSVRESGKEIRIYQNIEEGTAFLDVTPFDNDTFQGGYDITLFVEDLNGDGLMDLILLGDGAPTPGGGTIYMNEGDFVFTPVDMETSGFVQVRAVPTGTFADMNHDGKLDAALMGYSNSLGYFSGIIYQGDNNTYNYGGEKEVFNAGERQGGLVIADFSNDGKLDAFGVDGNVSNEVALFKNTSEMVNQAPTAPTNVVAKIEKGMLTVTWDDATDDVTPAEALFYNVYVKNNNTGKISMIIPANPETGRLKVITDYQTGVRSVLKSYSMKVDASEGYSYTVGVQAIDQAQGASTFTTQLLGKDTGIAQSEVANNVRIETVKEGFIVRADSNLDVEVTDMLGRVVTKDKANKVIPVSSNGIYLITTGGRTYKVGK
;
A
#
# COMPACT_ATOMS: atom_id res chain seq x y z
N MET A 1 43.28 -38.04 22.35
CA MET A 1 42.51 -39.20 22.85
C MET A 1 41.91 -38.80 24.20
N LYS A 2 40.59 -38.53 24.22
CA LYS A 2 39.66 -38.43 25.36
C LYS A 2 40.05 -37.67 26.66
N ASN A 3 39.34 -36.56 26.84
CA ASN A 3 38.37 -36.32 27.93
C ASN A 3 38.73 -35.53 29.21
N ILE A 4 37.76 -34.65 29.52
CA ILE A 4 37.32 -34.09 30.81
C ILE A 4 37.98 -32.76 31.21
N PHE A 5 37.30 -31.66 30.89
CA PHE A 5 37.20 -30.51 31.80
C PHE A 5 35.74 -30.31 32.22
N SER A 6 35.54 -30.46 33.51
CA SER A 6 34.31 -30.24 34.27
C SER A 6 34.07 -28.73 34.41
N LEU A 7 32.95 -28.23 33.86
CA LEU A 7 32.39 -26.96 34.30
C LEU A 7 31.47 -27.22 35.51
N LYS A 8 31.80 -26.57 36.62
CA LYS A 8 30.99 -26.55 37.85
C LYS A 8 29.74 -25.72 37.61
N LYS A 9 28.58 -26.36 37.77
CA LYS A 9 27.29 -25.69 38.02
C LYS A 9 27.40 -24.86 39.30
N SER A 10 27.24 -23.55 39.19
CA SER A 10 26.80 -22.70 40.31
C SER A 10 25.41 -22.21 39.94
N ALA A 11 24.39 -22.89 40.46
CA ALA A 11 23.02 -22.43 40.43
C ALA A 11 22.87 -21.37 41.52
N VAL A 12 22.77 -20.11 41.12
CA VAL A 12 22.10 -19.09 41.91
C VAL A 12 20.76 -18.87 41.22
N ALA A 13 19.73 -19.50 41.76
CA ALA A 13 18.35 -19.21 41.38
C ALA A 13 18.04 -17.80 41.89
N LEU A 14 18.20 -16.81 41.02
CA LEU A 14 17.58 -15.50 41.19
C LEU A 14 16.19 -15.63 40.57
N SER A 15 15.18 -15.86 41.41
CA SER A 15 13.79 -15.71 41.01
C SER A 15 13.56 -14.23 40.72
N LEU A 16 13.74 -13.81 39.46
CA LEU A 16 13.09 -12.61 38.97
C LEU A 16 11.59 -12.91 39.01
N LEU A 17 10.90 -12.31 39.96
CA LEU A 17 9.51 -11.95 39.76
C LEU A 17 9.52 -11.03 38.53
N MET A 18 9.20 -11.59 37.36
CA MET A 18 8.70 -10.80 36.24
C MET A 18 7.40 -10.18 36.72
N THR A 19 7.48 -9.01 37.32
CA THR A 19 6.36 -8.09 37.29
C THR A 19 6.25 -7.66 35.84
N CYS A 20 5.41 -8.33 35.05
CA CYS A 20 4.89 -7.75 33.83
C CYS A 20 4.27 -6.40 34.26
N GLY A 21 4.94 -5.30 33.90
CA GLY A 21 4.26 -4.01 33.94
C GLY A 21 3.06 -4.17 33.02
N ALA A 22 1.86 -3.87 33.51
CA ALA A 22 0.73 -3.78 32.60
C ALA A 22 1.05 -2.66 31.61
N SER A 23 1.12 -2.96 30.31
CA SER A 23 1.23 -1.94 29.27
C SER A 23 0.11 -0.93 29.46
N ALA A 24 0.42 0.36 29.28
CA ALA A 24 -0.58 1.40 29.40
C ALA A 24 -1.66 1.16 28.33
N GLN A 25 -2.93 1.15 28.74
CA GLN A 25 -4.04 0.89 27.83
C GLN A 25 -4.56 2.21 27.26
N VAL A 26 -4.79 2.26 25.96
CA VAL A 26 -5.52 3.37 25.33
C VAL A 26 -7.01 3.29 25.68
N THR A 27 -7.66 4.45 25.69
CA THR A 27 -9.09 4.60 25.95
C THR A 27 -9.76 5.23 24.75
N PHE A 28 -11.00 4.81 24.47
CA PHE A 28 -11.76 5.28 23.32
C PHE A 28 -13.14 5.78 23.73
N ASP A 29 -13.56 6.90 23.15
CA ASP A 29 -14.93 7.38 23.18
C ASP A 29 -15.59 7.17 21.82
N LYS A 30 -16.77 6.56 21.80
CA LYS A 30 -17.60 6.48 20.60
C LYS A 30 -18.16 7.86 20.27
N ILE A 31 -17.68 8.49 19.19
CA ILE A 31 -18.05 9.86 18.81
C ILE A 31 -19.06 9.91 17.67
N MET A 32 -19.12 8.86 16.84
CA MET A 32 -20.13 8.70 15.80
C MET A 32 -20.62 7.26 15.77
N SER A 33 -21.91 7.06 15.51
CA SER A 33 -22.49 5.73 15.40
C SER A 33 -23.72 5.72 14.49
N SER A 34 -24.05 4.56 13.94
CA SER A 34 -25.34 4.31 13.28
C SER A 34 -26.47 4.03 14.27
N ASN A 35 -26.15 3.83 15.55
CA ASN A 35 -27.08 3.50 16.63
C ASN A 35 -27.05 4.57 17.76
N GLY A 36 -28.06 4.57 18.64
CA GLY A 36 -28.15 5.47 19.81
C GLY A 36 -29.08 6.67 19.63
N ASP A 37 -28.94 7.66 20.53
CA ASP A 37 -29.86 8.80 20.64
C ASP A 37 -29.65 9.89 19.55
N ASN A 38 -28.47 9.94 18.93
CA ASN A 38 -28.14 10.87 17.84
C ASN A 38 -27.22 10.22 16.79
N PRO A 39 -27.74 9.24 16.04
CA PRO A 39 -26.95 8.50 15.07
C PRO A 39 -26.67 9.35 13.83
N MET A 40 -25.46 9.20 13.32
CA MET A 40 -24.93 9.99 12.20
C MET A 40 -24.51 9.11 11.04
N LEU A 41 -24.28 7.81 11.27
CA LEU A 41 -23.79 6.88 10.26
C LEU A 41 -24.90 5.95 9.75
N PRO A 42 -24.85 5.50 8.49
CA PRO A 42 -25.70 4.41 8.01
C PRO A 42 -25.36 3.07 8.66
N PHE A 43 -26.36 2.18 8.82
CA PHE A 43 -26.11 0.77 9.16
C PHE A 43 -25.58 0.03 7.92
N THR A 44 -24.51 -0.75 8.08
CA THR A 44 -24.01 -1.68 7.06
C THR A 44 -23.21 -2.81 7.71
N HIS A 45 -23.00 -3.90 6.99
CA HIS A 45 -22.15 -5.04 7.38
C HIS A 45 -21.53 -5.68 6.12
N ARG A 46 -20.65 -6.68 6.29
CA ARG A 46 -19.94 -7.41 5.20
C ARG A 46 -18.94 -6.57 4.40
N THR A 47 -18.39 -5.52 4.99
CA THR A 47 -17.38 -4.67 4.34
C THR A 47 -16.18 -4.48 5.24
N VAL A 48 -15.00 -4.36 4.64
CA VAL A 48 -13.83 -3.76 5.28
C VAL A 48 -13.71 -2.34 4.73
N PRO A 49 -13.79 -1.29 5.57
CA PRO A 49 -13.65 0.09 5.10
C PRO A 49 -12.27 0.36 4.49
N ALA A 50 -12.23 1.13 3.41
CA ALA A 50 -11.02 1.78 2.92
C ALA A 50 -10.85 3.11 3.67
N VAL A 51 -9.63 3.39 4.12
CA VAL A 51 -9.29 4.68 4.74
C VAL A 51 -8.19 5.34 3.93
N GLY A 52 -8.43 6.58 3.55
CA GLY A 52 -7.43 7.38 2.87
C GLY A 52 -7.88 8.82 2.61
N ASP A 53 -6.92 9.73 2.52
CA ASP A 53 -7.13 11.13 2.13
C ASP A 53 -7.24 11.22 0.60
N PHE A 54 -8.41 10.88 0.06
CA PHE A 54 -8.64 10.90 -1.39
C PHE A 54 -8.88 12.31 -1.93
N ASN A 55 -9.08 13.28 -1.04
CA ASN A 55 -9.46 14.65 -1.39
C ASN A 55 -8.32 15.68 -1.12
N ASN A 56 -7.16 15.20 -0.68
CA ASN A 56 -5.94 15.94 -0.44
C ASN A 56 -6.11 17.09 0.58
N ASP A 57 -6.83 16.86 1.67
CA ASP A 57 -7.01 17.84 2.75
C ASP A 57 -6.29 17.47 4.06
N ASP A 58 -5.42 16.47 4.04
CA ASP A 58 -4.62 15.95 5.16
C ASP A 58 -5.46 15.32 6.29
N PHE A 59 -6.73 15.03 6.04
CA PHE A 59 -7.61 14.28 6.94
C PHE A 59 -8.03 12.97 6.28
N MET A 60 -8.00 11.88 7.04
CA MET A 60 -8.38 10.58 6.50
C MET A 60 -9.89 10.51 6.28
N ASP A 61 -10.28 10.15 5.06
CA ASP A 61 -11.65 9.86 4.68
C ASP A 61 -11.91 8.35 4.69
N ILE A 62 -13.18 7.96 4.56
CA ILE A 62 -13.61 6.56 4.58
C ILE A 62 -14.48 6.25 3.38
N ILE A 63 -14.18 5.15 2.69
CA ILE A 63 -15.05 4.56 1.67
C ILE A 63 -15.41 3.15 2.13
N MET A 64 -16.70 2.80 2.08
CA MET A 64 -17.15 1.45 2.39
C MET A 64 -18.40 1.06 1.61
N GLY A 65 -18.62 -0.24 1.47
CA GLY A 65 -19.83 -0.77 0.87
C GLY A 65 -20.71 -1.47 1.89
N GLY A 66 -21.27 -2.61 1.47
CA GLY A 66 -21.92 -3.55 2.37
C GLY A 66 -23.43 -3.53 2.26
N GLN A 67 -24.06 -4.36 3.07
CA GLN A 67 -25.52 -4.55 3.04
C GLN A 67 -26.14 -4.30 4.41
N SER A 68 -27.43 -3.97 4.41
CA SER A 68 -28.20 -3.86 5.65
C SER A 68 -29.70 -4.10 5.39
N HIS A 69 -30.43 -4.30 6.49
CA HIS A 69 -31.89 -4.34 6.54
C HIS A 69 -32.45 -3.27 7.49
N LYS A 70 -31.58 -2.46 8.09
CA LYS A 70 -31.97 -1.41 9.05
C LYS A 70 -31.95 -0.06 8.36
N ASP A 71 -33.14 0.52 8.18
CA ASP A 71 -33.36 1.75 7.41
C ASP A 71 -33.50 3.03 8.25
N TYR A 72 -33.41 2.95 9.57
CA TYR A 72 -33.89 4.02 10.44
C TYR A 72 -32.87 4.40 11.51
N VAL A 73 -32.49 5.68 11.53
CA VAL A 73 -32.86 6.63 12.60
C VAL A 73 -32.98 8.05 12.01
N GLU A 74 -33.82 8.88 12.63
CA GLU A 74 -34.17 10.26 12.23
C GLU A 74 -32.93 11.13 11.92
N GLY A 75 -32.69 11.47 10.65
CA GLY A 75 -31.55 12.28 10.19
C GLY A 75 -30.64 11.60 9.14
N GLY A 76 -30.68 10.27 9.03
CA GLY A 76 -29.85 9.47 8.11
C GLY A 76 -30.65 8.38 7.38
N LYS A 77 -31.78 8.74 6.78
CA LYS A 77 -32.63 7.80 6.05
C LYS A 77 -32.03 7.48 4.67
N PHE A 78 -31.82 6.21 4.38
CA PHE A 78 -31.90 5.76 3.00
C PHE A 78 -33.38 5.59 2.53
N ASP A 79 -34.34 5.47 3.47
CA ASP A 79 -35.80 5.34 3.25
C ASP A 79 -36.20 4.20 2.31
N VAL A 80 -35.45 3.10 2.38
CA VAL A 80 -35.43 2.08 1.34
C VAL A 80 -36.48 0.98 1.66
N GLY A 81 -36.45 0.32 2.81
CA GLY A 81 -37.41 -0.74 3.18
C GLY A 81 -36.96 -2.14 2.72
N GLY A 82 -36.49 -2.98 3.65
CA GLY A 82 -36.04 -4.35 3.35
C GLY A 82 -34.52 -4.45 3.18
N TRP A 83 -34.01 -5.54 2.58
CA TRP A 83 -32.58 -5.69 2.34
C TRP A 83 -32.10 -4.72 1.25
N PHE A 84 -30.97 -4.06 1.50
CA PHE A 84 -30.30 -3.18 0.55
C PHE A 84 -28.78 -3.35 0.55
N CYS A 85 -28.14 -3.02 -0.57
CA CYS A 85 -26.69 -2.79 -0.67
C CYS A 85 -26.41 -1.30 -0.63
N ALA A 86 -25.21 -0.92 -0.21
CA ALA A 86 -24.77 0.45 -0.15
C ALA A 86 -23.38 0.68 -0.74
N ALA A 87 -23.13 1.92 -1.14
CA ALA A 87 -21.82 2.52 -1.29
C ALA A 87 -21.84 3.80 -0.47
N ILE A 88 -20.88 3.97 0.43
CA ILE A 88 -20.86 5.01 1.45
C ILE A 88 -19.49 5.67 1.42
N VAL A 89 -19.50 7.00 1.33
CA VAL A 89 -18.33 7.86 1.42
C VAL A 89 -18.53 8.77 2.63
N ILE A 90 -17.55 8.78 3.54
CA ILE A 90 -17.51 9.65 4.70
C ILE A 90 -16.27 10.51 4.54
N LYS A 91 -16.47 11.76 4.15
CA LYS A 91 -15.42 12.77 4.07
C LYS A 91 -15.21 13.39 5.45
N ASN A 92 -13.96 13.46 5.91
CA ASN A 92 -13.60 14.17 7.13
C ASN A 92 -13.28 15.62 6.78
N ASP A 93 -14.12 16.56 7.22
CA ASP A 93 -13.95 17.98 6.94
C ASP A 93 -13.03 18.67 7.98
N GLY A 94 -12.36 17.88 8.81
CA GLY A 94 -11.52 18.32 9.92
C GLY A 94 -12.32 18.78 11.14
N ASN A 95 -11.62 18.89 12.28
CA ASN A 95 -12.18 19.32 13.57
C ASN A 95 -13.40 18.50 14.05
N GLY A 96 -13.49 17.23 13.66
CA GLY A 96 -14.59 16.33 14.04
C GLY A 96 -15.89 16.55 13.26
N ASN A 97 -15.85 17.30 12.14
CA ASN A 97 -16.97 17.40 11.21
C ASN A 97 -16.81 16.38 10.07
N PHE A 98 -17.91 15.76 9.67
CA PHE A 98 -17.91 14.76 8.61
C PHE A 98 -19.06 15.01 7.63
N THR A 99 -18.78 14.90 6.34
CA THR A 99 -19.77 14.92 5.27
C THR A 99 -20.00 13.49 4.79
N ILE A 100 -21.25 13.04 4.81
CA ILE A 100 -21.61 11.67 4.45
C ILE A 100 -22.40 11.69 3.15
N SER A 101 -21.98 10.84 2.22
CA SER A 101 -22.62 10.63 0.93
C SER A 101 -22.83 9.13 0.76
N ALA A 102 -24.06 8.69 0.48
CA ALA A 102 -24.32 7.27 0.30
C ALA A 102 -25.35 6.97 -0.80
N LYS A 103 -25.14 5.87 -1.52
CA LYS A 103 -26.00 5.32 -2.57
C LYS A 103 -26.44 3.92 -2.16
N SER A 104 -27.68 3.54 -2.43
CA SER A 104 -28.18 2.20 -2.11
C SER A 104 -29.06 1.60 -3.21
N LYS A 105 -29.25 0.27 -3.17
CA LYS A 105 -30.16 -0.46 -4.08
C LYS A 105 -30.87 -1.60 -3.35
N HIS A 106 -32.10 -1.91 -3.77
CA HIS A 106 -33.01 -2.93 -3.21
C HIS A 106 -33.13 -4.26 -3.94
N GLU A 107 -33.54 -5.28 -3.18
CA GLU A 107 -33.85 -6.61 -3.70
C GLU A 107 -35.05 -6.52 -4.66
N ALA A 108 -34.91 -7.09 -5.85
CA ALA A 108 -35.95 -7.08 -6.87
C ALA A 108 -37.13 -7.99 -6.46
N GLY A 109 -38.35 -7.42 -6.32
CA GLY A 109 -39.55 -8.18 -5.95
C GLY A 109 -40.81 -7.38 -5.61
N THR A 110 -40.75 -6.04 -5.51
CA THR A 110 -41.95 -5.19 -5.43
C THR A 110 -42.17 -4.52 -6.78
N GLU A 111 -43.37 -4.63 -7.36
CA GLU A 111 -43.72 -4.17 -8.72
C GLU A 111 -43.53 -2.65 -8.97
N ASP A 112 -43.13 -1.88 -7.95
CA ASP A 112 -42.83 -0.45 -8.01
C ASP A 112 -41.44 -0.16 -7.41
N ASN A 113 -40.35 -0.19 -8.19
CA ASN A 113 -39.09 0.41 -7.71
C ASN A 113 -38.24 1.01 -8.83
N PRO A 114 -38.56 2.23 -9.32
CA PRO A 114 -37.54 3.08 -9.93
C PRO A 114 -36.48 3.40 -8.86
N ASP A 115 -35.21 3.54 -9.26
CA ASP A 115 -34.12 4.05 -8.42
C ASP A 115 -34.65 5.14 -7.48
N ALA A 116 -34.84 4.85 -6.18
CA ALA A 116 -35.38 5.82 -5.26
C ALA A 116 -34.36 6.96 -5.13
N PRO A 117 -34.65 8.17 -5.66
CA PRO A 117 -33.70 9.25 -5.64
C PRO A 117 -33.74 9.87 -4.24
N GLY A 118 -32.77 9.53 -3.41
CA GLY A 118 -32.24 10.53 -2.47
C GLY A 118 -31.76 11.71 -3.31
N ALA A 119 -32.16 12.92 -2.94
CA ALA A 119 -31.93 14.12 -3.75
C ALA A 119 -30.49 14.17 -4.29
N PRO A 120 -30.26 14.59 -5.55
CA PRO A 120 -28.91 14.78 -6.06
C PRO A 120 -28.22 15.83 -5.19
N VAL A 121 -27.41 15.36 -4.25
CA VAL A 121 -26.21 16.10 -3.90
C VAL A 121 -25.33 16.00 -5.15
N GLU A 122 -24.47 16.98 -5.42
CA GLU A 122 -23.55 16.89 -6.55
C GLU A 122 -22.59 15.69 -6.30
N ASP A 123 -23.02 14.47 -6.61
CA ASP A 123 -22.65 13.24 -5.88
C ASP A 123 -21.15 12.94 -5.87
N LEU A 124 -20.61 12.71 -4.67
CA LEU A 124 -19.29 12.13 -4.39
C LEU A 124 -19.28 10.60 -4.64
N ILE A 125 -20.46 9.95 -4.65
CA ILE A 125 -20.61 8.48 -4.66
C ILE A 125 -20.71 7.92 -6.08
N ASN A 126 -19.86 8.32 -7.04
CA ASN A 126 -19.84 7.61 -8.34
C ASN A 126 -19.25 6.17 -8.23
N LEU A 127 -19.49 5.52 -7.10
CA LEU A 127 -19.07 4.19 -6.69
C LEU A 127 -20.18 3.16 -6.96
N PRO A 128 -19.80 1.90 -7.28
CA PRO A 128 -20.75 0.80 -7.36
C PRO A 128 -21.27 0.44 -5.95
N VAL A 129 -22.53 0.04 -5.86
CA VAL A 129 -23.06 -0.58 -4.63
C VAL A 129 -22.56 -2.02 -4.51
N SER A 130 -22.39 -2.51 -3.29
CA SER A 130 -21.85 -3.85 -3.03
C SER A 130 -22.42 -4.46 -1.77
N THR A 131 -22.56 -5.79 -1.73
CA THR A 131 -22.87 -6.54 -0.50
C THR A 131 -21.63 -6.89 0.29
N LYS A 132 -20.57 -7.29 -0.42
CA LYS A 132 -19.24 -7.53 0.12
C LYS A 132 -18.26 -6.61 -0.57
N SER A 133 -17.33 -6.02 0.17
CA SER A 133 -16.27 -5.22 -0.45
C SER A 133 -14.97 -5.26 0.29
N PHE A 134 -13.93 -5.18 -0.52
CA PHE A 134 -12.56 -4.93 -0.16
C PHE A 134 -11.98 -3.90 -1.12
N PHE A 135 -11.23 -2.97 -0.56
CA PHE A 135 -10.76 -1.78 -1.23
C PHE A 135 -9.25 -1.64 -1.04
N ARG A 136 -8.57 -1.06 -2.04
CA ARG A 136 -7.23 -0.51 -1.90
C ARG A 136 -7.16 0.83 -2.61
N PHE A 137 -6.55 1.80 -1.96
CA PHE A 137 -6.15 3.05 -2.61
C PHE A 137 -4.80 2.86 -3.28
N LEU A 138 -4.61 3.54 -4.41
CA LEU A 138 -3.36 3.58 -5.17
C LEU A 138 -3.31 4.89 -5.96
N ASP A 139 -2.16 5.29 -6.49
CA ASP A 139 -2.03 6.38 -7.47
C ASP A 139 -1.47 5.76 -8.75
N PHE A 140 -2.34 5.21 -9.61
CA PHE A 140 -1.86 4.40 -10.72
C PHE A 140 -1.32 5.25 -11.88
N ASN A 141 -1.77 6.51 -11.99
CA ASN A 141 -1.42 7.42 -13.08
C ASN A 141 -0.36 8.47 -12.66
N ASN A 142 0.10 8.45 -11.41
CA ASN A 142 1.08 9.37 -10.82
C ASN A 142 0.62 10.84 -10.87
N ASP A 143 -0.68 11.08 -10.74
CA ASP A 143 -1.27 12.43 -10.74
C ASP A 143 -1.37 13.07 -9.35
N GLY A 144 -1.06 12.30 -8.30
CA GLY A 144 -1.06 12.72 -6.90
C GLY A 144 -2.40 12.57 -6.20
N ASN A 145 -3.45 12.09 -6.86
CA ASN A 145 -4.75 11.77 -6.27
C ASN A 145 -4.86 10.26 -6.01
N LEU A 146 -5.54 9.88 -4.92
CA LEU A 146 -5.78 8.46 -4.66
C LEU A 146 -6.91 7.94 -5.56
N ASP A 147 -6.56 7.03 -6.45
CA ASP A 147 -7.44 6.12 -7.18
C ASP A 147 -7.86 4.94 -6.31
N LEU A 148 -8.83 4.16 -6.78
CA LEU A 148 -9.44 3.09 -5.99
C LEU A 148 -9.59 1.80 -6.81
N ILE A 149 -9.06 0.69 -6.29
CA ILE A 149 -9.39 -0.65 -6.76
C ILE A 149 -10.36 -1.31 -5.78
N ILE A 150 -11.43 -1.91 -6.30
CA ILE A 150 -12.50 -2.52 -5.52
C ILE A 150 -12.68 -3.97 -5.97
N ARG A 151 -12.63 -4.90 -5.02
CA ARG A 151 -13.19 -6.25 -5.17
C ARG A 151 -14.53 -6.29 -4.44
N GLY A 152 -15.61 -6.50 -5.19
CA GLY A 152 -16.96 -6.43 -4.66
C GLY A 152 -17.84 -7.61 -5.07
N LYS A 153 -18.89 -7.89 -4.30
CA LYS A 153 -19.96 -8.84 -4.65
C LYS A 153 -21.29 -8.12 -4.68
N GLY A 154 -22.17 -8.51 -5.61
CA GLY A 154 -23.60 -8.20 -5.54
C GLY A 154 -24.39 -9.48 -5.25
N GLU A 155 -25.26 -9.49 -4.23
CA GLU A 155 -26.23 -10.59 -4.02
C GLU A 155 -27.63 -10.16 -4.54
N HIS A 156 -28.67 -10.99 -4.38
CA HIS A 156 -30.09 -10.65 -4.59
C HIS A 156 -30.47 -9.82 -5.84
N ASN A 157 -29.82 -10.06 -6.99
CA ASN A 157 -30.04 -9.32 -8.25
C ASN A 157 -29.77 -7.80 -8.18
N PHE A 158 -28.95 -7.34 -7.23
CA PHE A 158 -28.57 -5.92 -7.10
C PHE A 158 -27.69 -5.44 -8.28
N LEU A 159 -27.09 -6.34 -9.06
CA LEU A 159 -26.46 -6.07 -10.35
C LEU A 159 -27.07 -7.02 -11.38
N THR A 160 -27.39 -6.53 -12.58
CA THR A 160 -27.99 -7.35 -13.63
C THR A 160 -26.94 -8.39 -14.08
N ASN A 161 -27.15 -9.63 -13.66
CA ASN A 161 -26.28 -10.82 -13.75
C ASN A 161 -25.38 -11.01 -12.52
N GLU A 162 -25.73 -12.01 -11.71
CA GLU A 162 -24.97 -12.51 -10.56
C GLU A 162 -23.48 -12.66 -10.89
N SER A 163 -22.61 -11.83 -10.34
CA SER A 163 -21.15 -12.05 -10.34
C SER A 163 -20.47 -11.05 -9.40
N GLU A 164 -19.49 -11.52 -8.63
CA GLU A 164 -18.54 -10.64 -7.96
C GLU A 164 -17.68 -9.93 -9.04
N TYR A 165 -17.05 -8.81 -8.71
CA TYR A 165 -16.39 -7.95 -9.68
C TYR A 165 -15.09 -7.40 -9.11
N LEU A 166 -14.19 -7.03 -10.02
CA LEU A 166 -13.05 -6.17 -9.75
C LEU A 166 -13.18 -4.92 -10.61
N MET A 167 -13.09 -3.74 -10.00
CA MET A 167 -13.16 -2.45 -10.69
C MET A 167 -11.95 -1.60 -10.31
N LEU A 168 -11.41 -0.90 -11.30
CA LEU A 168 -10.45 0.19 -11.10
C LEU A 168 -11.16 1.53 -11.36
N LEU A 169 -11.04 2.47 -10.43
CA LEU A 169 -11.68 3.78 -10.49
C LEU A 169 -10.62 4.89 -10.37
N GLU A 170 -10.59 5.77 -11.36
CA GLU A 170 -9.71 6.94 -11.40
C GLU A 170 -10.34 8.12 -10.64
N ASN A 171 -9.59 8.72 -9.73
CA ASN A 171 -9.99 9.95 -9.05
C ASN A 171 -9.76 11.15 -9.96
N GLN A 172 -10.84 11.82 -10.37
CA GLN A 172 -10.79 12.90 -11.36
C GLN A 172 -10.24 14.23 -10.81
N GLY A 173 -9.71 14.23 -9.59
CA GLY A 173 -9.02 15.35 -8.97
C GLY A 173 -9.92 16.54 -8.58
N PRO A 174 -9.33 17.63 -8.08
CA PRO A 174 -10.08 18.77 -7.51
C PRO A 174 -10.98 19.48 -8.52
N GLU A 175 -10.59 19.52 -9.81
CA GLU A 175 -11.38 20.18 -10.87
C GLU A 175 -12.74 19.51 -11.09
N ASN A 176 -12.85 18.22 -10.73
CA ASN A 176 -14.07 17.43 -10.84
C ASN A 176 -14.66 17.07 -9.45
N GLY A 177 -14.18 17.71 -8.38
CA GLY A 177 -14.63 17.47 -7.01
C GLY A 177 -14.27 16.08 -6.49
N TYR A 178 -13.12 15.54 -6.90
CA TYR A 178 -12.59 14.23 -6.48
C TYR A 178 -13.51 13.04 -6.77
N LYS A 179 -14.33 13.17 -7.81
CA LYS A 179 -15.24 12.09 -8.20
C LYS A 179 -14.47 10.95 -8.84
N PHE A 180 -14.84 9.72 -8.50
CA PHE A 180 -14.30 8.53 -9.11
C PHE A 180 -14.94 8.25 -10.48
N LYS A 181 -14.16 7.72 -11.42
CA LYS A 181 -14.63 7.30 -12.75
C LYS A 181 -14.10 5.92 -13.07
N LEU A 182 -14.97 5.04 -13.57
CA LEU A 182 -14.58 3.70 -13.99
C LEU A 182 -13.52 3.73 -15.10
N VAL A 183 -12.43 3.01 -14.88
CA VAL A 183 -11.41 2.72 -15.88
C VAL A 183 -11.80 1.46 -16.63
N GLU A 184 -12.31 1.63 -17.85
CA GLU A 184 -12.74 0.53 -18.70
C GLU A 184 -11.54 -0.20 -19.31
N ASN A 185 -11.62 -1.52 -19.47
CA ASN A 185 -10.58 -2.35 -20.10
C ASN A 185 -9.20 -2.28 -19.44
N HIS A 186 -9.16 -2.18 -18.10
CA HIS A 186 -7.91 -2.09 -17.32
C HIS A 186 -6.99 -3.33 -17.41
N GLY A 187 -7.44 -4.47 -17.96
CA GLY A 187 -6.62 -5.67 -18.14
C GLY A 187 -6.47 -6.58 -16.91
N LEU A 188 -6.75 -6.07 -15.71
CA LEU A 188 -6.85 -6.89 -14.48
C LEU A 188 -7.96 -7.95 -14.57
N ASN A 189 -7.70 -9.15 -14.04
CA ASN A 189 -8.67 -10.23 -13.99
C ASN A 189 -9.82 -9.97 -13.00
N GLN A 190 -11.05 -10.20 -13.45
CA GLN A 190 -12.29 -9.92 -12.71
C GLN A 190 -12.74 -11.05 -11.77
N ALA A 191 -11.87 -12.03 -11.53
CA ALA A 191 -12.19 -13.23 -10.77
C ALA A 191 -12.22 -13.03 -9.24
N HIS A 192 -12.84 -13.99 -8.57
CA HIS A 192 -13.17 -13.95 -7.14
C HIS A 192 -12.02 -14.45 -6.29
N ASN A 193 -12.03 -14.27 -4.98
CA ASN A 193 -11.16 -15.06 -4.09
C ASN A 193 -12.01 -16.03 -3.26
N GLU A 194 -12.93 -16.71 -3.96
CA GLU A 194 -13.87 -17.69 -3.40
C GLU A 194 -14.56 -17.19 -2.12
N ASP A 195 -15.27 -16.07 -2.22
CA ASP A 195 -15.97 -15.41 -1.11
C ASP A 195 -15.09 -14.82 0.02
N TYR A 196 -13.76 -14.95 -0.06
CA TYR A 196 -12.79 -14.28 0.80
C TYR A 196 -12.47 -12.88 0.27
N LEU A 197 -12.40 -11.88 1.15
CA LEU A 197 -12.38 -10.47 0.75
C LEU A 197 -10.99 -9.98 0.33
N THR A 198 -9.90 -10.59 0.79
CA THR A 198 -8.52 -10.14 0.59
C THR A 198 -7.92 -10.63 -0.74
N GLY A 199 -6.60 -10.46 -0.94
CA GLY A 199 -5.89 -10.90 -2.14
C GLY A 199 -5.62 -9.79 -3.17
N ILE A 200 -5.39 -8.56 -2.70
CA ILE A 200 -4.89 -7.43 -3.51
C ILE A 200 -3.74 -6.77 -2.73
N SER A 201 -2.57 -6.63 -3.36
CA SER A 201 -1.45 -5.84 -2.85
C SER A 201 -0.91 -4.91 -3.94
N ILE A 202 -0.46 -3.73 -3.55
CA ILE A 202 -0.01 -2.64 -4.43
C ILE A 202 1.47 -2.36 -4.17
N GLY A 203 2.28 -2.24 -5.23
CA GLY A 203 3.70 -1.93 -5.11
C GLY A 203 4.40 -1.85 -6.45
N ASP A 204 5.47 -1.05 -6.55
CA ASP A 204 6.31 -0.92 -7.77
C ASP A 204 7.43 -1.99 -7.73
N TYR A 205 7.16 -3.18 -8.27
CA TYR A 205 8.09 -4.32 -8.16
C TYR A 205 9.28 -4.19 -9.11
N ASP A 206 9.14 -3.44 -10.21
CA ASP A 206 10.19 -3.30 -11.23
C ASP A 206 10.89 -1.93 -11.21
N LYS A 207 10.52 -1.07 -10.26
CA LYS A 207 11.09 0.27 -10.03
C LYS A 207 10.96 1.17 -11.24
N ASP A 208 9.89 1.06 -12.02
CA ASP A 208 9.63 1.95 -13.15
C ASP A 208 8.90 3.25 -12.78
N GLY A 209 8.54 3.37 -11.50
CA GLY A 209 7.89 4.53 -10.93
C GLY A 209 6.36 4.48 -10.98
N PHE A 210 5.76 3.42 -11.52
CA PHE A 210 4.32 3.19 -11.47
C PHE A 210 4.01 2.01 -10.55
N VAL A 211 2.99 2.16 -9.71
CA VAL A 211 2.58 1.06 -8.84
C VAL A 211 1.89 -0.04 -9.65
N ASP A 212 2.27 -1.28 -9.35
CA ASP A 212 1.76 -2.51 -9.95
C ASP A 212 0.76 -3.21 -9.01
N VAL A 213 0.07 -4.22 -9.53
CA VAL A 213 -1.00 -4.92 -8.81
C VAL A 213 -0.69 -6.41 -8.73
N LEU A 214 -0.71 -6.97 -7.52
CA LEU A 214 -0.66 -8.40 -7.27
C LEU A 214 -2.04 -8.89 -6.85
N LEU A 215 -2.56 -9.91 -7.54
CA LEU A 215 -3.90 -10.45 -7.34
C LEU A 215 -3.86 -11.94 -7.04
N MET A 216 -4.62 -12.35 -6.02
CA MET A 216 -5.01 -13.75 -5.82
C MET A 216 -6.50 -13.93 -6.09
N GLY A 217 -6.85 -15.06 -6.70
CA GLY A 217 -8.23 -15.41 -6.90
C GLY A 217 -8.49 -16.74 -7.59
N CYS A 218 -9.73 -16.89 -8.06
CA CYS A 218 -10.35 -18.08 -8.55
C CYS A 218 -11.54 -17.71 -9.47
N GLU A 219 -11.51 -18.23 -10.68
CA GLU A 219 -12.57 -18.06 -11.67
C GLU A 219 -13.79 -18.95 -11.38
N ASN A 220 -14.95 -18.58 -11.93
CA ASN A 220 -16.12 -19.43 -11.92
C ASN A 220 -15.98 -20.54 -12.99
N LYS A 221 -16.37 -21.77 -12.64
CA LYS A 221 -16.27 -22.97 -13.49
C LYS A 221 -16.95 -22.83 -14.86
N ASP A 222 -18.00 -22.00 -14.93
CA ASP A 222 -18.75 -21.72 -16.16
C ASP A 222 -18.05 -20.64 -17.02
N GLN A 223 -17.30 -19.70 -16.41
CA GLN A 223 -16.59 -18.62 -17.11
C GLN A 223 -15.24 -19.05 -17.70
N SER A 224 -14.56 -20.01 -17.06
CA SER A 224 -13.26 -20.53 -17.53
C SER A 224 -13.38 -21.42 -18.79
N ASN A 225 -14.60 -21.84 -19.17
CA ASN A 225 -14.86 -22.74 -20.29
C ASN A 225 -15.74 -22.11 -21.40
N ASP A 226 -16.04 -20.81 -21.32
CA ASP A 226 -16.85 -20.11 -22.31
C ASP A 226 -15.95 -19.36 -23.32
N PRO A 227 -15.86 -19.81 -24.60
CA PRO A 227 -15.06 -19.14 -25.62
C PRO A 227 -15.55 -17.73 -26.00
N GLU A 228 -16.75 -17.34 -25.56
CA GLU A 228 -17.29 -15.98 -25.76
C GLU A 228 -16.91 -15.01 -24.61
N ASN A 229 -16.28 -15.51 -23.54
CA ASN A 229 -15.76 -14.68 -22.46
C ASN A 229 -14.52 -13.89 -22.94
N PRO A 230 -14.48 -12.54 -22.81
CA PRO A 230 -13.32 -11.74 -23.20
C PRO A 230 -12.04 -12.06 -22.42
N ASN A 231 -12.16 -12.75 -21.28
CA ASN A 231 -11.05 -13.25 -20.45
C ASN A 231 -10.76 -14.74 -20.67
N TYR A 232 -11.38 -15.39 -21.68
CA TYR A 232 -11.14 -16.78 -22.01
C TYR A 232 -9.70 -16.97 -22.51
N ASP A 233 -8.92 -17.74 -21.76
CA ASP A 233 -7.60 -18.21 -22.17
C ASP A 233 -7.63 -19.76 -22.23
N PRO A 234 -7.63 -20.36 -23.44
CA PRO A 234 -7.66 -21.82 -23.60
C PRO A 234 -6.39 -22.52 -23.09
N GLU A 235 -5.30 -21.77 -22.86
CA GLU A 235 -4.05 -22.26 -22.29
C GLU A 235 -4.01 -22.07 -20.76
N ARG A 236 -5.03 -21.42 -20.16
CA ARG A 236 -5.08 -21.18 -18.71
C ARG A 236 -5.39 -22.48 -17.98
N LEU A 237 -4.35 -23.01 -17.35
CA LEU A 237 -4.33 -24.36 -16.81
C LEU A 237 -5.29 -24.58 -15.63
N LYS A 238 -5.68 -23.53 -14.88
CA LYS A 238 -6.32 -23.71 -13.56
C LYS A 238 -7.34 -22.62 -13.21
N ARG A 239 -8.35 -23.01 -12.40
CA ARG A 239 -9.40 -22.14 -11.88
C ARG A 239 -8.85 -21.06 -10.93
N ARG A 240 -7.82 -21.38 -10.15
CA ARG A 240 -7.17 -20.53 -9.15
C ARG A 240 -5.97 -19.80 -9.75
N PHE A 241 -5.52 -18.70 -9.15
CA PHE A 241 -4.36 -17.95 -9.65
C PHE A 241 -3.73 -17.04 -8.59
N VAL A 242 -2.42 -16.83 -8.74
CA VAL A 242 -1.67 -15.69 -8.22
C VAL A 242 -1.07 -14.98 -9.43
N GLU A 243 -1.43 -13.71 -9.65
CA GLU A 243 -1.12 -12.99 -10.89
C GLU A 243 -0.52 -11.62 -10.58
N LEU A 244 0.62 -11.35 -11.20
CA LEU A 244 1.31 -10.07 -11.17
C LEU A 244 0.93 -9.26 -12.41
N TYR A 245 0.50 -8.02 -12.21
CA TYR A 245 0.07 -7.10 -13.26
C TYR A 245 0.93 -5.84 -13.26
N LYS A 246 1.71 -5.68 -14.32
CA LYS A 246 2.50 -4.46 -14.56
C LYS A 246 1.62 -3.32 -15.05
N ASN A 247 1.76 -2.14 -14.48
CA ASN A 247 1.12 -0.91 -14.94
C ASN A 247 1.77 -0.39 -16.23
N ASN A 248 0.97 -0.07 -17.25
CA ASN A 248 1.48 0.35 -18.56
C ASN A 248 1.77 1.86 -18.62
N GLY A 249 2.54 2.38 -17.66
CA GLY A 249 2.96 3.78 -17.63
C GLY A 249 1.86 4.76 -17.24
N GLY A 250 0.88 4.31 -16.45
CA GLY A 250 -0.18 5.13 -15.89
C GLY A 250 -1.33 5.46 -16.83
N ASP A 251 -1.48 4.72 -17.93
CA ASP A 251 -2.57 4.93 -18.90
C ASP A 251 -3.91 4.26 -18.49
N GLY A 252 -3.95 3.63 -17.32
CA GLY A 252 -5.09 2.89 -16.79
C GLY A 252 -5.19 1.44 -17.27
N THR A 253 -4.18 0.94 -17.98
CA THR A 253 -4.11 -0.46 -18.42
C THR A 253 -2.97 -1.22 -17.75
N PHE A 254 -3.19 -2.52 -17.54
CA PHE A 254 -2.26 -3.41 -16.87
C PHE A 254 -2.00 -4.68 -17.68
N THR A 255 -0.76 -5.16 -17.66
CA THR A 255 -0.32 -6.35 -18.39
C THR A 255 0.13 -7.44 -17.43
N ILE A 256 -0.49 -8.62 -17.51
CA ILE A 256 -0.08 -9.81 -16.74
C ILE A 256 1.36 -10.20 -17.05
N GLN A 257 2.14 -10.50 -16.01
CA GLN A 257 3.53 -10.93 -16.10
C GLN A 257 3.66 -12.44 -15.87
N LYS A 258 4.38 -13.13 -16.76
CA LYS A 258 4.73 -14.55 -16.66
C LYS A 258 6.23 -14.71 -16.49
N ILE A 259 6.72 -14.34 -15.30
CA ILE A 259 8.16 -14.21 -14.99
C ILE A 259 8.61 -14.99 -13.74
N ALA A 260 7.80 -15.94 -13.25
CA ALA A 260 8.14 -16.75 -12.07
C ALA A 260 8.77 -18.12 -12.43
N GLU A 261 9.86 -18.47 -11.73
CA GLU A 261 10.43 -19.81 -11.65
C GLU A 261 9.90 -20.51 -10.38
N THR A 262 8.83 -21.29 -10.53
CA THR A 262 8.16 -21.98 -9.39
C THR A 262 8.81 -23.34 -9.13
N PHE A 263 9.26 -23.58 -7.88
CA PHE A 263 10.00 -24.78 -7.53
C PHE A 263 9.10 -26.03 -7.46
N GLY A 264 9.57 -27.14 -8.04
CA GLY A 264 8.95 -28.46 -7.89
C GLY A 264 7.65 -28.67 -8.71
N GLU A 265 7.36 -27.81 -9.67
CA GLU A 265 6.11 -27.83 -10.42
C GLU A 265 6.39 -27.86 -11.92
N GLU A 266 6.07 -28.96 -12.62
CA GLU A 266 6.14 -29.01 -14.08
C GLU A 266 4.90 -28.31 -14.70
N GLY A 267 5.10 -27.49 -15.75
CA GLY A 267 3.99 -26.87 -16.49
C GLY A 267 3.50 -25.52 -15.97
N LEU A 268 4.18 -24.93 -14.97
CA LEU A 268 3.94 -23.54 -14.55
C LEU A 268 4.89 -22.54 -15.23
N ASP A 269 5.28 -22.75 -16.48
CA ASP A 269 6.28 -21.94 -17.20
C ASP A 269 6.00 -20.42 -17.07
N GLY A 270 6.76 -19.74 -16.21
CA GLY A 270 6.62 -18.30 -15.91
C GLY A 270 5.48 -17.93 -14.95
N ASN A 271 4.65 -18.87 -14.50
CA ASN A 271 3.50 -18.58 -13.64
C ASN A 271 3.82 -18.83 -12.16
N PHE A 272 3.24 -18.01 -11.29
CA PHE A 272 3.22 -18.25 -9.86
C PHE A 272 2.33 -19.46 -9.54
N LYS A 273 2.52 -20.08 -8.36
CA LYS A 273 1.71 -21.21 -7.90
C LYS A 273 0.25 -20.77 -7.82
N PRO A 274 -0.66 -21.42 -8.58
CA PRO A 274 -2.06 -20.99 -8.58
C PRO A 274 -2.75 -21.34 -7.26
N MET A 275 -3.25 -20.32 -6.56
CA MET A 275 -3.86 -20.41 -5.22
C MET A 275 -5.07 -19.47 -5.07
N SER A 276 -5.92 -19.71 -4.07
CA SER A 276 -7.04 -18.84 -3.65
C SER A 276 -7.34 -19.03 -2.16
N HIS A 277 -8.42 -18.46 -1.60
CA HIS A 277 -8.76 -18.55 -0.17
C HIS A 277 -7.61 -18.09 0.72
N GLY A 278 -6.89 -17.05 0.34
CA GLY A 278 -5.84 -16.51 1.18
C GLY A 278 -5.48 -15.13 0.73
N ASP A 279 -4.22 -14.77 0.91
CA ASP A 279 -3.76 -13.42 0.70
C ASP A 279 -2.38 -13.38 0.03
N VAL A 280 -2.06 -12.19 -0.46
CA VAL A 280 -0.80 -11.88 -1.14
C VAL A 280 -0.24 -10.57 -0.60
N ALA A 281 1.07 -10.44 -0.60
CA ALA A 281 1.74 -9.19 -0.27
C ALA A 281 2.98 -9.00 -1.14
N PHE A 282 3.15 -7.77 -1.65
CA PHE A 282 4.48 -7.27 -1.95
C PHE A 282 5.20 -6.93 -0.63
N VAL A 283 6.47 -7.31 -0.53
CA VAL A 283 7.33 -7.04 0.64
C VAL A 283 8.79 -7.20 0.22
N ASP A 284 9.69 -6.34 0.70
CA ASP A 284 11.15 -6.57 0.60
C ASP A 284 11.57 -7.47 1.78
N ILE A 285 11.53 -8.79 1.61
CA ILE A 285 11.58 -9.74 2.73
C ILE A 285 13.01 -10.05 3.18
N ASP A 286 13.98 -9.83 2.29
CA ASP A 286 15.41 -10.04 2.52
C ASP A 286 16.21 -8.72 2.61
N ASN A 287 15.52 -7.58 2.54
CA ASN A 287 16.08 -6.23 2.63
C ASN A 287 17.12 -5.94 1.54
N ASP A 288 16.90 -6.43 0.32
CA ASP A 288 17.74 -6.14 -0.85
C ASP A 288 17.31 -4.88 -1.62
N GLY A 289 16.15 -4.33 -1.26
CA GLY A 289 15.55 -3.12 -1.80
C GLY A 289 14.60 -3.37 -2.96
N TRP A 290 14.34 -4.60 -3.38
CA TRP A 290 13.34 -4.99 -4.36
C TRP A 290 12.13 -5.63 -3.68
N LEU A 291 10.94 -5.41 -4.23
CA LEU A 291 9.75 -6.05 -3.68
C LEU A 291 9.67 -7.51 -4.15
N ASP A 292 9.71 -8.41 -3.17
CA ASP A 292 9.37 -9.83 -3.28
C ASP A 292 7.86 -10.05 -3.16
N ILE A 293 7.45 -11.30 -3.35
CA ILE A 293 6.05 -11.71 -3.21
C ILE A 293 5.92 -12.82 -2.17
N PHE A 294 5.08 -12.58 -1.16
CA PHE A 294 4.57 -13.62 -0.28
C PHE A 294 3.14 -13.98 -0.66
N CYS A 295 2.82 -15.27 -0.65
CA CYS A 295 1.44 -15.73 -0.83
C CYS A 295 1.13 -17.02 -0.06
N THR A 296 -0.09 -17.12 0.45
CA THR A 296 -0.61 -18.31 1.13
C THR A 296 -2.05 -18.56 0.71
N GLY A 297 -2.45 -19.81 0.55
CA GLY A 297 -3.82 -20.15 0.19
C GLY A 297 -4.05 -21.63 -0.02
N TYR A 298 -5.15 -21.95 -0.70
CA TYR A 298 -5.50 -23.28 -1.15
C TYR A 298 -5.07 -23.49 -2.60
N ALA A 299 -4.38 -24.60 -2.89
CA ALA A 299 -3.99 -25.02 -4.23
C ALA A 299 -4.72 -26.30 -4.67
N ASP A 300 -5.23 -26.32 -5.91
CA ASP A 300 -5.61 -27.57 -6.58
C ASP A 300 -4.36 -28.20 -7.19
N ASN A 301 -3.99 -29.37 -6.69
CA ASN A 301 -2.85 -30.14 -7.15
C ASN A 301 -3.30 -31.24 -8.11
N GLU A 302 -4.19 -30.89 -9.05
CA GLU A 302 -4.68 -31.77 -10.13
C GLU A 302 -3.69 -31.92 -11.29
N ASP A 303 -2.52 -31.29 -11.21
CA ASP A 303 -1.54 -31.10 -12.29
C ASP A 303 -0.23 -31.88 -12.15
N GLY A 304 -0.11 -32.78 -11.16
CA GLY A 304 1.11 -33.57 -10.98
C GLY A 304 2.21 -32.87 -10.18
N SER A 305 1.87 -31.84 -9.43
CA SER A 305 2.71 -31.24 -8.39
C SER A 305 3.25 -32.28 -7.40
N VAL A 306 4.43 -32.04 -6.80
CA VAL A 306 4.98 -32.94 -5.76
C VAL A 306 4.17 -32.89 -4.45
N ARG A 307 3.36 -31.85 -4.25
CA ARG A 307 2.52 -31.64 -3.05
C ARG A 307 1.04 -32.01 -3.33
N GLU A 308 0.37 -32.60 -2.34
CA GLU A 308 -1.08 -32.95 -2.41
C GLU A 308 -1.96 -31.70 -2.31
N SER A 309 -3.17 -31.70 -2.89
CA SER A 309 -4.08 -30.53 -2.85
C SER A 309 -4.30 -30.07 -1.41
N GLY A 310 -4.24 -28.77 -1.16
CA GLY A 310 -4.40 -28.26 0.19
C GLY A 310 -3.76 -26.90 0.43
N LYS A 311 -3.42 -26.69 1.71
CA LYS A 311 -2.76 -25.48 2.23
C LYS A 311 -1.40 -25.30 1.60
N GLU A 312 -1.10 -24.09 1.17
CA GLU A 312 0.13 -23.78 0.50
C GLU A 312 0.66 -22.41 0.90
N ILE A 313 1.99 -22.26 0.83
CA ILE A 313 2.75 -21.04 1.11
C ILE A 313 3.85 -20.91 0.08
N ARG A 314 4.09 -19.69 -0.40
CA ARG A 314 5.17 -19.40 -1.33
C ARG A 314 5.82 -18.06 -1.00
N ILE A 315 7.14 -18.03 -1.14
CA ILE A 315 7.95 -16.82 -1.19
C ILE A 315 8.64 -16.80 -2.56
N TYR A 316 8.38 -15.74 -3.31
CA TYR A 316 9.00 -15.47 -4.59
C TYR A 316 9.92 -14.27 -4.45
N GLN A 317 11.22 -14.52 -4.45
CA GLN A 317 12.24 -13.48 -4.41
C GLN A 317 12.31 -12.79 -5.78
N ASN A 318 12.31 -11.47 -5.80
CA ASN A 318 12.55 -10.68 -6.99
C ASN A 318 14.02 -10.81 -7.36
N ILE A 319 14.28 -11.40 -8.53
CA ILE A 319 15.63 -11.58 -9.04
C ILE A 319 15.79 -10.78 -10.33
N GLU A 320 17.04 -10.44 -10.65
CA GLU A 320 17.37 -9.75 -11.91
C GLU A 320 16.64 -8.41 -12.09
N GLU A 321 16.55 -7.60 -11.03
CA GLU A 321 16.12 -6.19 -11.10
C GLU A 321 14.69 -6.01 -11.65
N GLY A 322 13.74 -6.81 -11.16
CA GLY A 322 12.32 -6.75 -11.53
C GLY A 322 11.97 -7.47 -12.83
N THR A 323 12.83 -8.38 -13.31
CA THR A 323 12.57 -9.10 -14.58
C THR A 323 12.28 -10.59 -14.41
N ALA A 324 12.53 -11.16 -13.23
CA ALA A 324 12.18 -12.52 -12.89
C ALA A 324 11.91 -12.67 -11.39
N PHE A 325 11.18 -13.73 -11.03
CA PHE A 325 10.97 -14.14 -9.65
C PHE A 325 11.41 -15.58 -9.45
N LEU A 326 12.09 -15.87 -8.36
CA LEU A 326 12.50 -17.24 -7.98
C LEU A 326 11.74 -17.69 -6.73
N ASP A 327 11.12 -18.87 -6.78
CA ASP A 327 10.53 -19.49 -5.60
C ASP A 327 11.63 -19.96 -4.64
N VAL A 328 11.77 -19.25 -3.52
CA VAL A 328 12.77 -19.49 -2.47
C VAL A 328 12.14 -20.06 -1.20
N THR A 329 10.93 -20.61 -1.31
CA THR A 329 10.20 -21.12 -0.15
C THR A 329 11.00 -22.21 0.59
N PRO A 330 11.21 -22.10 1.92
CA PRO A 330 12.03 -23.03 2.70
C PRO A 330 11.29 -24.34 3.01
N PHE A 331 11.05 -25.14 1.97
CA PHE A 331 10.26 -26.38 2.07
C PHE A 331 10.88 -27.50 2.90
N ASP A 332 12.18 -27.41 3.23
CA ASP A 332 12.87 -28.34 4.11
C ASP A 332 12.55 -28.10 5.60
N ASN A 333 11.88 -26.98 5.93
CA ASN A 333 11.40 -26.68 7.25
C ASN A 333 9.93 -27.13 7.43
N ASP A 334 9.72 -28.26 8.10
CA ASP A 334 8.38 -28.79 8.41
C ASP A 334 7.52 -27.83 9.26
N THR A 335 8.13 -26.83 9.92
CA THR A 335 7.40 -25.87 10.74
C THR A 335 6.92 -24.63 9.97
N PHE A 336 7.40 -24.38 8.75
CA PHE A 336 6.96 -23.27 7.92
C PHE A 336 5.87 -23.74 6.95
N GLN A 337 4.62 -23.49 7.32
CA GLN A 337 3.43 -23.96 6.61
C GLN A 337 2.47 -22.82 6.31
N GLY A 338 1.80 -22.93 5.16
CA GLY A 338 0.71 -22.05 4.77
C GLY A 338 -0.65 -22.45 5.35
N GLY A 339 -1.62 -21.60 5.09
CA GLY A 339 -3.03 -21.84 5.39
C GLY A 339 -3.94 -21.49 4.22
N TYR A 340 -5.22 -21.83 4.38
CA TYR A 340 -6.32 -21.31 3.57
C TYR A 340 -7.32 -20.58 4.50
N ASP A 341 -8.25 -19.81 3.94
CA ASP A 341 -9.09 -18.84 4.65
C ASP A 341 -8.28 -17.87 5.51
N ILE A 342 -7.16 -17.35 4.96
CA ILE A 342 -6.19 -16.52 5.68
C ILE A 342 -6.29 -15.04 5.30
N THR A 343 -6.32 -14.18 6.31
CA THR A 343 -5.90 -12.78 6.19
C THR A 343 -4.45 -12.68 6.65
N LEU A 344 -3.63 -12.03 5.82
CA LEU A 344 -2.22 -11.83 6.07
C LEU A 344 -1.96 -10.44 6.60
N PHE A 345 -1.10 -10.34 7.61
CA PHE A 345 -0.41 -9.11 7.98
C PHE A 345 1.11 -9.36 7.87
N VAL A 346 1.84 -8.34 7.43
CA VAL A 346 3.29 -8.39 7.23
C VAL A 346 3.88 -7.20 7.98
N GLU A 347 4.51 -7.44 9.11
CA GLU A 347 4.87 -6.41 10.09
C GLU A 347 6.21 -6.74 10.74
N ASP A 348 7.00 -5.73 11.13
CA ASP A 348 8.22 -5.92 11.94
C ASP A 348 7.83 -5.96 13.42
N LEU A 349 7.38 -7.12 13.91
CA LEU A 349 6.76 -7.24 15.24
C LEU A 349 7.76 -7.03 16.36
N ASN A 350 9.00 -7.51 16.21
CA ASN A 350 10.02 -7.39 17.25
C ASN A 350 10.90 -6.15 17.11
N GLY A 351 10.71 -5.35 16.05
CA GLY A 351 11.43 -4.11 15.79
C GLY A 351 12.89 -4.34 15.36
N ASP A 352 13.19 -5.48 14.72
CA ASP A 352 14.55 -5.84 14.30
C ASP A 352 14.88 -5.45 12.85
N GLY A 353 13.92 -4.86 12.13
CA GLY A 353 14.04 -4.42 10.75
C GLY A 353 13.77 -5.52 9.72
N LEU A 354 13.36 -6.72 10.13
CA LEU A 354 12.91 -7.80 9.27
C LEU A 354 11.39 -7.92 9.32
N MET A 355 10.77 -8.14 8.16
CA MET A 355 9.32 -8.26 8.09
C MET A 355 8.87 -9.67 8.50
N ASP A 356 8.04 -9.77 9.53
CA ASP A 356 7.42 -10.99 10.04
C ASP A 356 6.08 -11.27 9.36
N LEU A 357 5.60 -12.51 9.47
CA LEU A 357 4.38 -12.97 8.81
C LEU A 357 3.33 -13.37 9.85
N ILE A 358 2.14 -12.78 9.79
CA ILE A 358 1.02 -13.07 10.67
C ILE A 358 -0.15 -13.61 9.83
N LEU A 359 -0.45 -14.89 9.99
CA LEU A 359 -1.50 -15.59 9.28
C LEU A 359 -2.67 -15.83 10.24
N LEU A 360 -3.77 -15.10 10.07
CA LEU A 360 -4.99 -15.26 10.87
C LEU A 360 -6.11 -15.87 10.03
N GLY A 361 -6.89 -16.79 10.60
CA GLY A 361 -8.01 -17.42 9.92
C GLY A 361 -8.20 -18.90 10.20
N ASP A 362 -9.28 -19.48 9.66
CA ASP A 362 -9.74 -20.83 10.04
C ASP A 362 -8.77 -21.92 9.61
N GLY A 363 -8.18 -21.76 8.43
CA GLY A 363 -7.19 -22.69 7.90
C GLY A 363 -5.76 -22.37 8.29
N ALA A 364 -5.51 -21.53 9.30
CA ALA A 364 -4.16 -21.26 9.81
C ALA A 364 -3.43 -22.57 10.20
N PRO A 365 -2.09 -22.62 10.12
CA PRO A 365 -1.32 -23.80 10.50
C PRO A 365 -1.54 -24.25 11.96
N THR A 366 -1.54 -23.29 12.89
CA THR A 366 -1.65 -23.57 14.33
C THR A 366 -3.12 -23.78 14.74
N PRO A 367 -3.41 -24.78 15.61
CA PRO A 367 -4.74 -24.95 16.18
C PRO A 367 -5.16 -23.71 17.00
N GLY A 368 -6.23 -23.05 16.58
CA GLY A 368 -6.73 -21.84 17.24
C GLY A 368 -7.02 -20.69 16.28
N GLY A 369 -6.50 -20.78 15.05
CA GLY A 369 -6.81 -19.84 13.97
C GLY A 369 -5.85 -18.67 13.84
N GLY A 370 -4.60 -18.81 14.29
CA GLY A 370 -3.57 -17.80 14.07
C GLY A 370 -2.17 -18.40 14.14
N THR A 371 -1.25 -17.96 13.29
CA THR A 371 0.16 -18.36 13.31
C THR A 371 1.04 -17.16 12.99
N ILE A 372 2.06 -16.93 13.82
CA ILE A 372 3.06 -15.88 13.59
C ILE A 372 4.38 -16.58 13.27
N TYR A 373 5.04 -16.14 12.20
CA TYR A 373 6.39 -16.52 11.84
C TYR A 373 7.31 -15.32 11.98
N MET A 374 8.28 -15.42 12.88
CA MET A 374 9.36 -14.43 12.98
C MET A 374 10.35 -14.68 11.85
N ASN A 375 10.75 -13.63 11.15
CA ASN A 375 11.79 -13.66 10.14
C ASN A 375 13.16 -13.55 10.82
N GLU A 376 14.01 -14.55 10.63
CA GLU A 376 15.36 -14.61 11.20
C GLU A 376 16.43 -14.18 10.16
N GLY A 377 15.99 -13.69 9.00
CA GLY A 377 16.83 -13.36 7.85
C GLY A 377 17.09 -14.58 6.96
N ASP A 378 17.64 -14.34 5.76
CA ASP A 378 17.98 -15.38 4.79
C ASP A 378 16.82 -16.35 4.48
N PHE A 379 15.58 -15.83 4.46
CA PHE A 379 14.33 -16.60 4.28
C PHE A 379 14.10 -17.71 5.34
N VAL A 380 14.70 -17.56 6.52
CA VAL A 380 14.49 -18.47 7.66
C VAL A 380 13.38 -17.94 8.55
N PHE A 381 12.37 -18.76 8.79
CA PHE A 381 11.21 -18.39 9.59
C PHE A 381 11.00 -19.33 10.79
N THR A 382 10.84 -18.74 11.97
CA THR A 382 10.58 -19.48 13.21
C THR A 382 9.13 -19.23 13.68
N PRO A 383 8.31 -20.27 13.88
CA PRO A 383 6.97 -20.06 14.41
C PRO A 383 7.02 -19.62 15.87
N VAL A 384 6.18 -18.65 16.22
CA VAL A 384 5.91 -18.28 17.61
C VAL A 384 5.03 -19.33 18.27
N ASP A 385 5.39 -19.76 19.48
CA ASP A 385 4.52 -20.59 20.31
C ASP A 385 3.34 -19.74 20.82
N MET A 386 2.18 -19.91 20.18
CA MET A 386 0.98 -19.14 20.45
C MET A 386 0.41 -19.32 21.86
N GLU A 387 0.70 -20.45 22.54
CA GLU A 387 0.24 -20.68 23.92
C GLU A 387 1.08 -19.84 24.89
N THR A 388 2.41 -19.87 24.72
CA THR A 388 3.32 -19.14 25.60
C THR A 388 3.43 -17.65 25.28
N SER A 389 3.20 -17.24 24.04
CA SER A 389 3.20 -15.82 23.65
C SER A 389 1.99 -15.09 24.22
N GLY A 390 0.86 -15.76 24.43
CA GLY A 390 -0.37 -15.13 24.89
C GLY A 390 -1.12 -14.34 23.80
N PHE A 391 -0.69 -14.43 22.53
CA PHE A 391 -1.36 -13.77 21.42
C PHE A 391 -2.77 -14.33 21.21
N VAL A 392 -3.75 -13.44 21.05
CA VAL A 392 -5.15 -13.85 20.81
C VAL A 392 -5.33 -14.23 19.35
N GLN A 393 -5.38 -15.53 19.08
CA GLN A 393 -5.64 -16.08 17.75
C GLN A 393 -7.06 -15.76 17.26
N VAL A 394 -7.19 -15.30 16.02
CA VAL A 394 -8.47 -14.88 15.41
C VAL A 394 -8.82 -15.79 14.23
N ARG A 395 -9.75 -16.71 14.48
CA ARG A 395 -10.08 -17.82 13.59
C ARG A 395 -11.07 -17.47 12.47
N ALA A 396 -12.00 -16.56 12.70
CA ALA A 396 -12.99 -16.21 11.69
C ALA A 396 -13.11 -14.70 11.54
N VAL A 397 -13.08 -14.25 10.27
CA VAL A 397 -13.17 -12.85 9.86
C VAL A 397 -12.15 -11.95 10.57
N PRO A 398 -10.84 -12.31 10.58
CA PRO A 398 -9.83 -11.42 11.11
C PRO A 398 -9.77 -10.13 10.29
N THR A 399 -9.95 -8.99 10.96
CA THR A 399 -9.70 -7.65 10.40
C THR A 399 -9.06 -6.79 11.47
N GLY A 400 -8.30 -5.78 11.07
CA GLY A 400 -7.61 -4.92 12.03
C GLY A 400 -6.38 -4.25 11.45
N THR A 401 -5.55 -3.75 12.35
CA THR A 401 -4.32 -3.01 12.05
C THR A 401 -3.29 -3.31 13.13
N PHE A 402 -2.02 -3.41 12.74
CA PHE A 402 -0.89 -3.42 13.67
C PHE A 402 -0.28 -2.03 13.71
N ALA A 403 -0.11 -1.49 14.92
CA ALA A 403 0.49 -0.19 15.16
C ALA A 403 0.85 -0.06 16.64
N ASP A 404 1.83 0.78 16.97
CA ASP A 404 2.11 1.17 18.35
C ASP A 404 0.99 2.08 18.88
N MET A 405 -0.02 1.48 19.51
CA MET A 405 -1.24 2.17 19.92
C MET A 405 -1.03 2.98 21.19
N ASN A 406 -0.19 2.48 22.10
CA ASN A 406 0.06 3.09 23.40
C ASN A 406 1.38 3.87 23.48
N HIS A 407 2.09 4.04 22.35
CA HIS A 407 3.34 4.78 22.24
C HIS A 407 4.44 4.21 23.15
N ASP A 408 4.55 2.88 23.21
CA ASP A 408 5.57 2.17 24.00
C ASP A 408 6.75 1.63 23.19
N GLY A 409 6.78 1.92 21.88
CA GLY A 409 7.82 1.56 20.93
C GLY A 409 7.69 0.13 20.38
N LYS A 410 6.51 -0.49 20.51
CA LYS A 410 6.22 -1.84 20.02
C LYS A 410 4.89 -1.88 19.28
N LEU A 411 4.77 -2.76 18.29
CA LEU A 411 3.51 -2.95 17.58
C LEU A 411 2.47 -3.66 18.46
N ASP A 412 1.34 -3.01 18.66
CA ASP A 412 0.13 -3.64 19.18
C ASP A 412 -0.75 -4.14 18.02
N ALA A 413 -1.69 -5.03 18.32
CA ALA A 413 -2.66 -5.51 17.34
C ALA A 413 -4.08 -5.09 17.74
N ALA A 414 -4.69 -4.18 16.98
CA ALA A 414 -6.10 -3.87 17.10
C ALA A 414 -6.89 -4.78 16.15
N LEU A 415 -7.52 -5.81 16.69
CA LEU A 415 -8.16 -6.87 15.91
C LEU A 415 -9.65 -7.01 16.23
N MET A 416 -10.39 -7.49 15.23
CA MET A 416 -11.78 -7.93 15.33
C MET A 416 -11.92 -9.34 14.72
N GLY A 417 -12.80 -10.14 15.30
CA GLY A 417 -13.24 -11.40 14.73
C GLY A 417 -13.68 -12.41 15.79
N TYR A 418 -13.68 -13.69 15.44
CA TYR A 418 -13.94 -14.77 16.39
C TYR A 418 -12.64 -15.40 16.88
N SER A 419 -12.42 -15.42 18.19
CA SER A 419 -11.38 -16.20 18.84
C SER A 419 -11.97 -17.38 19.63
N ASN A 420 -11.28 -18.52 19.71
CA ASN A 420 -11.71 -19.62 20.56
C ASN A 420 -11.64 -19.27 22.07
N SER A 421 -10.74 -18.37 22.47
CA SER A 421 -10.54 -17.99 23.88
C SER A 421 -11.51 -16.90 24.33
N LEU A 422 -11.85 -15.97 23.43
CA LEU A 422 -12.70 -14.81 23.75
C LEU A 422 -14.12 -14.91 23.17
N GLY A 423 -14.37 -15.77 22.18
CA GLY A 423 -15.55 -15.68 21.31
C GLY A 423 -15.41 -14.52 20.31
N TYR A 424 -16.54 -13.97 19.87
CA TYR A 424 -16.52 -12.73 19.07
C TYR A 424 -16.00 -11.58 19.91
N PHE A 425 -14.98 -10.88 19.43
CA PHE A 425 -14.34 -9.79 20.14
C PHE A 425 -13.87 -8.72 19.16
N SER A 426 -13.68 -7.52 19.68
CA SER A 426 -12.89 -6.47 19.03
C SER A 426 -12.22 -5.61 20.06
N GLY A 427 -10.91 -5.54 19.99
CA GLY A 427 -10.09 -4.83 20.96
C GLY A 427 -8.61 -4.89 20.62
N ILE A 428 -7.79 -4.53 21.60
CA ILE A 428 -6.35 -4.35 21.41
C ILE A 428 -5.57 -5.41 22.18
N ILE A 429 -4.63 -6.02 21.49
CA ILE A 429 -3.67 -6.98 22.02
C ILE A 429 -2.34 -6.24 22.10
N TYR A 430 -1.88 -5.95 23.30
CA TYR A 430 -0.67 -5.17 23.51
C TYR A 430 0.57 -6.06 23.50
N GLN A 431 1.63 -5.62 22.82
CA GLN A 431 2.90 -6.34 22.84
C GLN A 431 3.70 -5.99 24.11
N GLY A 432 4.12 -7.04 24.81
CA GLY A 432 4.99 -7.00 25.97
C GLY A 432 6.46 -7.19 25.60
N ASP A 433 7.28 -7.55 26.58
CA ASP A 433 8.67 -7.92 26.31
C ASP A 433 8.77 -9.35 25.76
N ASN A 434 9.84 -9.64 25.01
CA ASN A 434 10.16 -10.98 24.48
C ASN A 434 9.01 -11.60 23.67
N ASN A 435 8.34 -10.82 22.81
CA ASN A 435 7.23 -11.25 21.95
C ASN A 435 6.10 -11.93 22.74
N THR A 436 5.86 -11.46 23.96
CA THR A 436 4.65 -11.80 24.73
C THR A 436 3.56 -10.79 24.44
N TYR A 437 2.31 -11.19 24.58
CA TYR A 437 1.15 -10.38 24.23
C TYR A 437 0.10 -10.45 25.33
N ASN A 438 -0.51 -9.31 25.61
CA ASN A 438 -1.54 -9.19 26.63
C ASN A 438 -2.76 -8.52 26.03
N TYR A 439 -3.89 -9.24 26.02
CA TYR A 439 -5.16 -8.62 25.69
C TYR A 439 -5.54 -7.58 26.74
N GLY A 440 -5.57 -6.31 26.35
CA GLY A 440 -5.89 -5.22 27.25
C GLY A 440 -7.34 -4.81 27.12
N GLY A 441 -8.09 -4.85 28.22
CA GLY A 441 -9.38 -4.19 28.34
C GLY A 441 -10.61 -5.10 28.23
N GLU A 442 -11.75 -4.46 27.93
CA GLU A 442 -13.04 -5.13 27.76
C GLU A 442 -13.11 -5.83 26.40
N LYS A 443 -13.87 -6.92 26.32
CA LYS A 443 -13.98 -7.80 25.14
C LYS A 443 -14.51 -7.09 23.86
N GLU A 444 -15.21 -5.97 24.03
CA GLU A 444 -15.93 -5.25 22.97
C GLU A 444 -15.59 -3.75 23.05
N VAL A 445 -14.30 -3.40 22.89
CA VAL A 445 -13.85 -2.00 22.81
C VAL A 445 -14.46 -1.33 21.56
N PHE A 446 -14.48 -2.08 20.46
CA PHE A 446 -15.17 -1.73 19.23
C PHE A 446 -16.34 -2.71 19.06
N ASN A 447 -17.42 -2.35 18.36
CA ASN A 447 -18.60 -3.23 18.25
C ASN A 447 -18.22 -4.59 17.60
N ALA A 448 -18.58 -5.74 18.20
CA ALA A 448 -18.15 -7.07 17.74
C ALA A 448 -19.33 -7.95 17.26
N GLY A 449 -19.09 -8.77 16.23
CA GLY A 449 -20.17 -9.54 15.61
C GLY A 449 -19.89 -10.85 14.90
N GLU A 450 -20.97 -11.61 14.69
CA GLU A 450 -20.89 -12.98 14.19
C GLU A 450 -20.49 -13.14 12.71
N ARG A 451 -20.65 -12.08 11.89
CA ARG A 451 -20.42 -12.12 10.44
C ARG A 451 -19.29 -11.17 10.02
N GLN A 452 -19.04 -11.13 8.71
CA GLN A 452 -18.05 -10.24 8.11
C GLN A 452 -18.30 -8.77 8.53
N GLY A 453 -17.34 -8.20 9.27
CA GLY A 453 -17.24 -6.81 9.68
C GLY A 453 -15.83 -6.30 9.36
N GLY A 454 -15.51 -5.07 9.77
CA GLY A 454 -14.21 -4.48 9.51
C GLY A 454 -13.79 -3.54 10.63
N LEU A 455 -12.55 -3.66 11.08
CA LEU A 455 -11.88 -2.72 11.98
C LEU A 455 -10.69 -2.11 11.25
N VAL A 456 -10.60 -0.78 11.28
CA VAL A 456 -9.46 -0.03 10.77
C VAL A 456 -9.03 1.01 11.80
N ILE A 457 -7.72 1.20 11.92
CA ILE A 457 -7.10 2.17 12.81
C ILE A 457 -6.36 3.21 11.99
N ALA A 458 -6.51 4.48 12.34
CA ALA A 458 -5.81 5.60 11.69
C ALA A 458 -5.82 6.85 12.58
N ASP A 459 -4.86 7.77 12.39
CA ASP A 459 -4.95 9.14 12.91
C ASP A 459 -5.92 9.97 12.04
N PHE A 460 -7.23 9.80 12.23
CA PHE A 460 -8.25 10.50 11.45
C PHE A 460 -8.20 12.02 11.63
N SER A 461 -7.81 12.49 12.81
CA SER A 461 -7.95 13.90 13.19
C SER A 461 -6.64 14.70 13.18
N ASN A 462 -5.53 14.08 12.79
CA ASN A 462 -4.22 14.73 12.72
C ASN A 462 -3.75 15.19 14.11
N ASP A 463 -4.09 14.43 15.16
CA ASP A 463 -3.73 14.78 16.54
C ASP A 463 -2.65 13.87 17.14
N GLY A 464 -2.05 12.99 16.32
CA GLY A 464 -1.00 12.06 16.74
C GLY A 464 -1.53 10.92 17.59
N LYS A 465 -2.85 10.67 17.56
CA LYS A 465 -3.48 9.54 18.23
C LYS A 465 -4.21 8.67 17.23
N LEU A 466 -3.99 7.37 17.36
CA LEU A 466 -4.65 6.38 16.53
C LEU A 466 -6.09 6.17 17.03
N ASP A 467 -7.04 6.60 16.20
CA ASP A 467 -8.48 6.46 16.34
C ASP A 467 -8.94 5.15 15.65
N ALA A 468 -10.20 4.73 15.86
CA ALA A 468 -10.71 3.48 15.30
C ALA A 468 -12.05 3.67 14.59
N PHE A 469 -12.22 3.03 13.43
CA PHE A 469 -13.50 2.93 12.73
C PHE A 469 -13.90 1.46 12.57
N GLY A 470 -15.10 1.13 13.05
CA GLY A 470 -15.59 -0.24 13.13
C GLY A 470 -16.92 -0.43 12.44
N VAL A 471 -17.05 -1.54 11.69
CA VAL A 471 -18.29 -2.04 11.10
C VAL A 471 -18.61 -3.38 11.73
N ASP A 472 -19.69 -3.46 12.50
CA ASP A 472 -20.16 -4.69 13.14
C ASP A 472 -20.80 -5.64 12.11
N GLY A 473 -20.35 -6.90 12.11
CA GLY A 473 -20.94 -7.97 11.33
C GLY A 473 -22.17 -8.65 11.95
N ASN A 474 -22.64 -8.28 13.15
CA ASN A 474 -23.75 -8.98 13.83
C ASN A 474 -25.15 -8.41 13.58
N VAL A 475 -26.14 -8.94 14.31
CA VAL A 475 -27.53 -8.42 14.43
C VAL A 475 -27.61 -6.90 14.64
N SER A 476 -26.57 -6.24 15.19
CA SER A 476 -26.57 -4.80 15.38
C SER A 476 -26.34 -4.02 14.06
N ASN A 477 -25.53 -4.54 13.12
CA ASN A 477 -25.04 -3.85 11.92
C ASN A 477 -24.43 -2.45 12.21
N GLU A 478 -23.98 -2.23 13.44
CA GLU A 478 -23.55 -0.90 13.88
C GLU A 478 -22.22 -0.50 13.23
N VAL A 479 -22.22 0.69 12.63
CA VAL A 479 -21.01 1.37 12.19
C VAL A 479 -20.68 2.45 13.22
N ALA A 480 -19.42 2.56 13.64
CA ALA A 480 -19.01 3.57 14.60
C ALA A 480 -17.58 4.09 14.39
N LEU A 481 -17.40 5.38 14.66
CA LEU A 481 -16.09 6.02 14.83
C LEU A 481 -15.81 6.22 16.32
N PHE A 482 -14.62 5.82 16.75
CA PHE A 482 -14.13 5.88 18.10
C PHE A 482 -12.89 6.77 18.15
N LYS A 483 -12.92 7.81 18.97
CA LYS A 483 -11.79 8.70 19.19
C LYS A 483 -10.94 8.20 20.36
N ASN A 484 -9.63 8.13 20.19
CA ASN A 484 -8.68 7.85 21.25
C ASN A 484 -8.55 9.06 22.18
N THR A 485 -8.88 8.84 23.44
CA THR A 485 -8.93 9.87 24.49
C THR A 485 -7.81 9.74 25.52
N SER A 486 -6.89 8.79 25.31
CA SER A 486 -5.74 8.62 26.18
C SER A 486 -4.81 9.85 26.15
N GLU A 487 -3.93 10.00 27.16
CA GLU A 487 -2.97 11.11 27.19
C GLU A 487 -1.75 10.89 26.29
N MET A 488 -1.59 9.67 25.76
CA MET A 488 -0.46 9.26 24.92
C MET A 488 -0.63 9.87 23.52
N VAL A 489 0.44 10.47 22.99
CA VAL A 489 0.46 11.18 21.71
C VAL A 489 1.77 10.85 21.02
N ASN A 490 1.68 10.29 19.82
CA ASN A 490 2.85 10.02 19.01
C ASN A 490 3.54 11.32 18.58
N GLN A 491 4.87 11.33 18.64
CA GLN A 491 5.69 12.35 18.00
C GLN A 491 6.36 11.74 16.77
N ALA A 492 5.88 12.13 15.59
CA ALA A 492 6.45 11.66 14.33
C ALA A 492 7.99 11.79 14.29
N PRO A 493 8.68 10.88 13.58
CA PRO A 493 10.14 10.83 13.55
C PRO A 493 10.73 12.10 12.94
N THR A 494 12.00 12.35 13.22
CA THR A 494 12.74 13.44 12.57
C THR A 494 12.85 13.19 11.07
N ALA A 495 12.78 14.24 10.25
CA ALA A 495 13.02 14.09 8.83
C ALA A 495 14.45 13.56 8.53
N PRO A 496 14.61 12.63 7.58
CA PRO A 496 15.92 12.14 7.15
C PRO A 496 16.84 13.29 6.74
N THR A 497 18.14 13.15 6.96
CA THR A 497 19.11 14.20 6.59
C THR A 497 20.00 13.77 5.44
N ASN A 498 20.76 14.71 4.87
CA ASN A 498 21.72 14.44 3.80
C ASN A 498 21.13 13.66 2.60
N VAL A 499 19.89 13.98 2.24
CA VAL A 499 19.25 13.45 1.02
C VAL A 499 20.02 13.89 -0.21
N VAL A 500 20.55 12.93 -0.95
CA VAL A 500 21.31 13.13 -2.19
C VAL A 500 20.70 12.28 -3.28
N ALA A 501 20.54 12.86 -4.48
CA ALA A 501 20.07 12.15 -5.66
C ALA A 501 21.09 12.22 -6.79
N LYS A 502 21.22 11.13 -7.55
CA LYS A 502 22.05 11.06 -8.76
C LYS A 502 21.34 10.23 -9.84
N ILE A 503 21.64 10.51 -11.11
CA ILE A 503 21.19 9.68 -12.24
C ILE A 503 22.40 9.08 -12.93
N GLU A 504 22.43 7.76 -13.02
CA GLU A 504 23.47 7.00 -13.68
C GLU A 504 22.82 5.86 -14.47
N LYS A 505 23.19 5.72 -15.76
CA LYS A 505 22.70 4.63 -16.64
C LYS A 505 21.17 4.46 -16.70
N GLY A 506 20.41 5.55 -16.59
CA GLY A 506 18.94 5.52 -16.63
C GLY A 506 18.27 5.16 -15.31
N MET A 507 19.04 5.06 -14.22
CA MET A 507 18.51 4.90 -12.86
C MET A 507 18.76 6.18 -12.07
N LEU A 508 17.71 6.73 -11.46
CA LEU A 508 17.81 7.69 -10.37
C LEU A 508 18.05 6.91 -9.08
N THR A 509 19.10 7.25 -8.33
CA THR A 509 19.37 6.70 -7.00
C THR A 509 19.32 7.84 -5.99
N VAL A 510 18.58 7.62 -4.91
CA VAL A 510 18.44 8.53 -3.77
C VAL A 510 19.05 7.86 -2.54
N THR A 511 19.88 8.57 -1.80
CA THR A 511 20.51 8.11 -0.55
C THR A 511 20.32 9.14 0.54
N TRP A 512 20.28 8.72 1.80
CA TRP A 512 20.08 9.60 2.96
C TRP A 512 20.77 9.06 4.21
N ASP A 513 20.85 9.89 5.24
CA ASP A 513 21.24 9.50 6.60
C ASP A 513 19.99 9.25 7.46
N ASP A 514 20.15 8.43 8.50
CA ASP A 514 19.06 7.97 9.36
C ASP A 514 18.26 9.09 10.01
N ALA A 515 16.96 8.84 10.16
CA ALA A 515 16.10 9.54 11.10
C ALA A 515 16.25 8.99 12.53
N THR A 516 15.68 9.71 13.49
CA THR A 516 15.54 9.29 14.89
C THR A 516 14.10 9.50 15.33
N ASP A 517 13.68 8.71 16.29
CA ASP A 517 12.34 8.75 16.89
C ASP A 517 12.43 8.83 18.42
N ASP A 518 11.32 9.16 19.08
CA ASP A 518 11.28 9.27 20.55
C ASP A 518 11.08 7.91 21.23
N VAL A 519 10.35 6.98 20.61
CA VAL A 519 10.08 5.63 21.16
C VAL A 519 10.34 4.49 20.18
N THR A 520 10.08 4.69 18.89
CA THR A 520 10.24 3.64 17.87
C THR A 520 11.73 3.31 17.70
N PRO A 521 12.12 2.02 17.75
CA PRO A 521 13.49 1.60 17.49
C PRO A 521 13.96 2.09 16.12
N ALA A 522 15.24 2.46 16.00
CA ALA A 522 15.79 2.99 14.75
C ALA A 522 15.73 1.94 13.63
N GLU A 523 15.89 0.67 13.98
CA GLU A 523 15.79 -0.48 13.09
C GLU A 523 14.37 -0.67 12.54
N ALA A 524 13.35 -0.36 13.35
CA ALA A 524 11.93 -0.47 13.01
C ALA A 524 11.39 0.71 12.17
N LEU A 525 12.14 1.81 12.07
CA LEU A 525 11.79 2.90 11.16
C LEU A 525 11.88 2.42 9.71
N PHE A 526 10.97 2.93 8.88
CA PHE A 526 11.02 2.73 7.43
C PHE A 526 10.84 4.06 6.72
N TYR A 527 11.22 4.07 5.44
CA TYR A 527 11.29 5.29 4.67
C TYR A 527 10.37 5.26 3.46
N ASN A 528 9.70 6.38 3.23
CA ASN A 528 8.98 6.67 2.01
C ASN A 528 9.81 7.59 1.13
N VAL A 529 9.82 7.33 -0.17
CA VAL A 529 10.52 8.13 -1.17
C VAL A 529 9.54 8.56 -2.23
N TYR A 530 9.55 9.84 -2.57
CA TYR A 530 8.88 10.34 -3.77
C TYR A 530 9.87 10.86 -4.79
N VAL A 531 9.51 10.69 -6.06
CA VAL A 531 10.22 11.23 -7.22
C VAL A 531 9.25 12.00 -8.07
N LYS A 532 9.40 13.33 -8.08
CA LYS A 532 8.65 14.22 -8.95
C LYS A 532 9.47 14.56 -10.18
N ASN A 533 8.95 14.23 -11.37
CA ASN A 533 9.49 14.75 -12.61
C ASN A 533 9.05 16.22 -12.76
N ASN A 534 9.99 17.15 -12.73
CA ASN A 534 9.67 18.59 -12.78
C ASN A 534 9.21 19.06 -14.18
N ASN A 535 9.43 18.26 -15.22
CA ASN A 535 8.99 18.59 -16.59
C ASN A 535 7.55 18.15 -16.84
N THR A 536 7.17 16.97 -16.36
CA THR A 536 5.82 16.41 -16.57
C THR A 536 4.87 16.70 -15.41
N GLY A 537 5.40 16.93 -14.22
CA GLY A 537 4.62 17.10 -12.99
C GLY A 537 4.27 15.79 -12.29
N LYS A 538 4.45 14.64 -12.95
CA LYS A 538 4.17 13.30 -12.39
C LYS A 538 4.95 13.05 -11.11
N ILE A 539 4.29 12.42 -10.14
CA ILE A 539 4.88 12.08 -8.83
C ILE A 539 4.76 10.56 -8.65
N SER A 540 5.90 9.88 -8.68
CA SER A 540 5.99 8.51 -8.21
C SER A 540 6.25 8.52 -6.70
N MET A 541 5.59 7.64 -5.95
CA MET A 541 5.76 7.54 -4.51
C MET A 541 5.51 6.10 -4.06
N ILE A 542 6.36 5.58 -3.15
CA ILE A 542 6.23 4.20 -2.64
C ILE A 542 4.92 4.07 -1.85
N ILE A 543 4.69 4.98 -0.91
CA ILE A 543 3.46 5.05 -0.11
C ILE A 543 2.85 6.44 -0.35
N PRO A 544 1.62 6.54 -0.90
CA PRO A 544 1.00 7.84 -1.14
C PRO A 544 0.97 8.74 0.10
N ALA A 545 1.48 9.96 -0.05
CA ALA A 545 1.60 10.97 0.99
C ALA A 545 1.49 12.37 0.37
N ASN A 546 1.15 13.37 1.18
CA ASN A 546 1.19 14.76 0.78
C ASN A 546 2.65 15.25 0.75
N PRO A 547 3.21 15.65 -0.42
CA PRO A 547 4.60 16.10 -0.51
C PRO A 547 4.90 17.40 0.25
N GLU A 548 3.88 18.21 0.56
CA GLU A 548 4.04 19.49 1.25
C GLU A 548 4.07 19.32 2.77
N THR A 549 3.21 18.46 3.32
CA THR A 549 3.06 18.28 4.77
C THR A 549 3.74 17.02 5.29
N GLY A 550 3.99 16.02 4.44
CA GLY A 550 4.41 14.68 4.85
C GLY A 550 3.26 13.82 5.39
N ARG A 551 2.00 14.26 5.34
CA ARG A 551 0.91 13.40 5.82
C ARG A 551 0.75 12.19 4.90
N LEU A 552 0.77 10.98 5.45
CA LEU A 552 0.41 9.77 4.71
C LEU A 552 -1.04 9.89 4.27
N LYS A 553 -1.36 9.45 3.04
CA LYS A 553 -2.72 9.47 2.51
C LYS A 553 -3.42 8.12 2.61
N VAL A 554 -2.70 7.04 2.91
CA VAL A 554 -3.24 5.67 3.03
C VAL A 554 -2.72 5.02 4.30
N ILE A 555 -3.41 3.96 4.75
CA ILE A 555 -3.05 3.14 5.92
C ILE A 555 -2.68 1.69 5.57
N THR A 556 -2.49 1.38 4.29
CA THR A 556 -2.22 0.03 3.80
C THR A 556 -0.87 -0.01 3.07
N ASP A 557 -0.36 -1.22 2.89
CA ASP A 557 0.82 -1.53 2.07
C ASP A 557 2.14 -0.90 2.59
N TYR A 558 2.20 -0.54 3.88
CA TYR A 558 3.40 0.02 4.53
C TYR A 558 4.61 -0.92 4.52
N GLN A 559 4.40 -2.23 4.40
CA GLN A 559 5.46 -3.22 4.23
C GLN A 559 6.30 -3.00 2.95
N THR A 560 5.81 -2.22 1.98
CA THR A 560 6.56 -1.85 0.76
C THR A 560 7.57 -0.73 0.97
N GLY A 561 7.50 -0.02 2.11
CA GLY A 561 8.45 1.05 2.46
C GLY A 561 9.89 0.55 2.57
N VAL A 562 10.86 1.43 2.32
CA VAL A 562 12.28 1.08 2.34
C VAL A 562 12.74 0.86 3.78
N ARG A 563 13.24 -0.34 4.11
CA ARG A 563 13.69 -0.65 5.47
C ARG A 563 14.91 0.19 5.89
N SER A 564 15.05 0.41 7.20
CA SER A 564 16.09 1.25 7.78
C SER A 564 17.52 0.87 7.37
N VAL A 565 17.75 -0.43 7.13
CA VAL A 565 19.07 -0.97 6.78
C VAL A 565 19.59 -0.52 5.41
N LEU A 566 18.70 -0.22 4.44
CA LEU A 566 19.06 0.07 3.05
C LEU A 566 19.56 1.50 2.82
N LYS A 567 18.84 2.49 3.38
CA LYS A 567 19.17 3.94 3.29
C LYS A 567 19.38 4.45 1.85
N SER A 568 18.77 3.74 0.90
CA SER A 568 18.91 3.97 -0.53
C SER A 568 17.66 3.46 -1.23
N TYR A 569 17.20 4.21 -2.22
CA TYR A 569 16.16 3.79 -3.15
C TYR A 569 16.57 4.14 -4.57
N SER A 570 16.12 3.35 -5.54
CA SER A 570 16.39 3.62 -6.95
C SER A 570 15.14 3.46 -7.79
N MET A 571 15.04 4.23 -8.86
CA MET A 571 13.93 4.19 -9.80
C MET A 571 14.46 4.39 -11.22
N LYS A 572 13.93 3.65 -12.18
CA LYS A 572 14.18 3.86 -13.61
C LYS A 572 13.63 5.25 -13.98
N VAL A 573 14.35 5.96 -14.83
CA VAL A 573 13.91 7.29 -15.32
C VAL A 573 13.81 7.29 -16.83
N ASP A 574 12.73 7.88 -17.35
CA ASP A 574 12.54 8.04 -18.78
C ASP A 574 13.34 9.26 -19.29
N ALA A 575 14.35 8.98 -20.11
CA ALA A 575 15.14 10.01 -20.78
C ALA A 575 14.29 10.93 -21.67
N SER A 576 13.14 10.44 -22.17
CA SER A 576 12.21 11.21 -23.01
C SER A 576 11.48 12.31 -22.22
N GLU A 577 11.26 12.09 -20.92
CA GLU A 577 10.66 13.06 -20.01
C GLU A 577 11.68 14.03 -19.37
N GLY A 578 12.96 13.85 -19.68
CA GLY A 578 14.08 14.68 -19.22
C GLY A 578 14.63 14.29 -17.85
N TYR A 579 15.60 15.08 -17.37
CA TYR A 579 16.42 14.75 -16.19
C TYR A 579 16.25 15.72 -15.00
N SER A 580 15.18 16.52 -15.00
CA SER A 580 14.88 17.46 -13.92
C SER A 580 13.92 16.79 -12.93
N TYR A 581 14.41 16.45 -11.75
CA TYR A 581 13.65 15.74 -10.73
C TYR A 581 13.73 16.44 -9.38
N THR A 582 12.63 16.43 -8.63
CA THR A 582 12.66 16.74 -7.20
C THR A 582 12.38 15.43 -6.48
N VAL A 583 13.29 15.03 -5.60
CA VAL A 583 13.10 13.85 -4.75
C VAL A 583 12.82 14.28 -3.33
N GLY A 584 12.07 13.48 -2.59
CA GLY A 584 11.91 13.65 -1.15
C GLY A 584 12.02 12.31 -0.42
N VAL A 585 12.59 12.34 0.79
CA VAL A 585 12.64 11.19 1.69
C VAL A 585 11.99 11.58 3.02
N GLN A 586 11.16 10.68 3.54
CA GLN A 586 10.42 10.80 4.79
C GLN A 586 10.63 9.54 5.62
N ALA A 587 10.74 9.69 6.94
CA ALA A 587 10.73 8.58 7.88
C ALA A 587 9.31 8.34 8.40
N ILE A 588 8.98 7.08 8.66
CA ILE A 588 7.70 6.64 9.21
C ILE A 588 7.98 5.73 10.41
N ASP A 589 7.22 5.93 11.49
CA ASP A 589 7.29 5.17 12.73
C ASP A 589 6.23 4.05 12.83
N GLN A 590 6.29 3.26 13.90
CA GLN A 590 5.36 2.15 14.14
C GLN A 590 3.96 2.59 14.61
N ALA A 591 3.79 3.86 14.97
CA ALA A 591 2.50 4.49 15.29
C ALA A 591 1.89 5.21 14.06
N GLN A 592 2.36 4.90 12.85
CA GLN A 592 1.93 5.48 11.57
C GLN A 592 2.19 6.99 11.45
N GLY A 593 3.04 7.55 12.32
CA GLY A 593 3.51 8.93 12.25
C GLY A 593 4.60 9.06 11.20
N ALA A 594 4.57 10.17 10.46
CA ALA A 594 5.49 10.40 9.38
C ALA A 594 6.11 11.80 9.44
N SER A 595 7.43 11.89 9.21
CA SER A 595 8.17 13.15 9.22
C SER A 595 7.76 14.05 8.06
N THR A 596 8.08 15.34 8.06
CA THR A 596 8.08 16.08 6.76
C THR A 596 9.11 15.48 5.80
N PHE A 597 8.94 15.67 4.49
CA PHE A 597 9.95 15.27 3.51
C PHE A 597 11.18 16.18 3.54
N THR A 598 12.37 15.58 3.60
CA THR A 598 13.61 16.28 3.21
C THR A 598 13.80 16.14 1.71
N THR A 599 13.91 17.26 1.00
CA THR A 599 13.88 17.28 -0.47
C THR A 599 15.22 17.66 -1.09
N GLN A 600 15.48 17.10 -2.27
CA GLN A 600 16.64 17.44 -3.09
C GLN A 600 16.21 17.65 -4.54
N LEU A 601 16.58 18.80 -5.09
CA LEU A 601 16.40 19.10 -6.50
C LEU A 601 17.60 18.57 -7.31
N LEU A 602 17.32 17.69 -8.27
CA LEU A 602 18.27 17.17 -9.24
C LEU A 602 17.97 17.75 -10.63
N GLY A 603 19.04 18.03 -11.39
CA GLY A 603 18.88 18.40 -12.79
C GLY A 603 18.16 19.74 -13.00
N LYS A 604 18.20 20.64 -11.99
CA LYS A 604 17.80 22.04 -12.17
C LYS A 604 18.42 22.53 -13.47
N ASP A 605 17.58 23.00 -14.37
CA ASP A 605 17.98 23.79 -15.52
C ASP A 605 19.06 24.76 -15.05
N THR A 606 20.31 24.48 -15.40
CA THR A 606 21.39 25.45 -15.25
C THR A 606 21.23 26.60 -16.25
N GLY A 607 20.13 26.60 -17.02
CA GLY A 607 19.95 27.42 -18.21
C GLY A 607 20.92 27.02 -19.33
N ILE A 608 21.51 25.81 -19.26
CA ILE A 608 22.51 25.30 -20.20
C ILE A 608 21.85 24.24 -21.09
N ALA A 609 21.36 24.66 -22.25
CA ALA A 609 20.91 23.71 -23.27
C ALA A 609 22.11 22.91 -23.79
N GLN A 610 21.99 21.58 -23.88
CA GLN A 610 22.85 20.79 -24.75
C GLN A 610 22.70 21.32 -26.18
N SER A 611 23.79 21.36 -26.93
CA SER A 611 23.78 21.85 -28.30
C SER A 611 23.01 20.88 -29.20
N GLU A 612 21.69 20.98 -29.22
CA GLU A 612 20.88 20.93 -30.44
C GLU A 612 19.42 21.29 -30.17
N VAL A 613 19.01 22.36 -30.86
CA VAL A 613 17.63 22.79 -31.15
C VAL A 613 16.77 23.24 -29.96
N ALA A 614 17.04 24.45 -29.48
CA ALA A 614 16.03 25.27 -28.83
C ALA A 614 16.06 26.72 -29.35
N ASN A 615 14.95 27.16 -29.94
CA ASN A 615 14.63 28.54 -30.33
C ASN A 615 15.58 29.23 -31.33
N ASN A 616 15.65 28.73 -32.57
CA ASN A 616 16.29 29.41 -33.71
C ASN A 616 17.77 29.80 -33.52
N VAL A 617 18.46 29.23 -32.52
CA VAL A 617 19.90 29.40 -32.31
C VAL A 617 20.60 28.04 -32.45
N ARG A 618 21.61 27.96 -33.33
CA ARG A 618 22.47 26.78 -33.53
C ARG A 618 23.92 27.17 -33.34
N ILE A 619 24.68 26.43 -32.54
CA ILE A 619 26.11 26.70 -32.32
C ILE A 619 26.94 25.66 -33.07
N GLU A 620 27.88 26.13 -33.89
CA GLU A 620 28.83 25.31 -34.63
C GLU A 620 30.25 25.59 -34.13
N THR A 621 30.99 24.54 -33.82
CA THR A 621 32.42 24.64 -33.50
C THR A 621 33.25 24.67 -34.77
N VAL A 622 34.13 25.67 -34.90
CA VAL A 622 35.08 25.81 -36.01
C VAL A 622 36.51 25.91 -35.49
N LYS A 623 37.50 25.68 -36.37
CA LYS A 623 38.92 25.73 -36.01
C LYS A 623 39.32 27.02 -35.26
N GLU A 624 38.71 28.14 -35.62
CA GLU A 624 39.02 29.46 -35.07
C GLU A 624 38.18 29.84 -33.83
N GLY A 625 37.12 29.07 -33.49
CA GLY A 625 36.23 29.36 -32.37
C GLY A 625 34.82 28.80 -32.57
N PHE A 626 33.80 29.64 -32.45
CA PHE A 626 32.39 29.23 -32.57
C PHE A 626 31.64 30.08 -33.60
N ILE A 627 30.60 29.52 -34.23
CA ILE A 627 29.60 30.27 -34.99
C ILE A 627 28.25 30.04 -34.31
N VAL A 628 27.67 31.10 -33.78
CA VAL A 628 26.30 31.07 -33.25
C VAL A 628 25.37 31.54 -34.35
N ARG A 629 24.68 30.62 -35.02
CA ARG A 629 23.67 30.92 -36.05
C ARG A 629 22.36 31.30 -35.39
N ALA A 630 21.77 32.42 -35.81
CA ALA A 630 20.47 32.89 -35.30
C ALA A 630 19.72 33.68 -36.38
N ASP A 631 18.38 33.73 -36.31
CA ASP A 631 17.55 34.49 -37.26
C ASP A 631 17.75 36.02 -37.17
N SER A 632 18.37 36.49 -36.09
CA SER A 632 18.69 37.90 -35.87
C SER A 632 20.12 38.08 -35.34
N ASN A 633 20.61 39.32 -35.40
CA ASN A 633 21.98 39.65 -35.00
C ASN A 633 22.11 39.80 -33.46
N LEU A 634 21.89 38.70 -32.74
CA LEU A 634 21.91 38.64 -31.28
C LEU A 634 23.31 38.91 -30.70
N ASP A 635 23.36 39.49 -29.50
CA ASP A 635 24.57 39.54 -28.69
C ASP A 635 24.94 38.13 -28.20
N VAL A 636 26.24 37.83 -28.24
CA VAL A 636 26.84 36.57 -27.82
C VAL A 636 28.00 36.89 -26.88
N GLU A 637 28.00 36.26 -25.71
CA GLU A 637 29.09 36.28 -24.74
C GLU A 637 29.65 34.88 -24.59
N VAL A 638 30.98 34.72 -24.66
CA VAL A 638 31.66 33.45 -24.43
C VAL A 638 32.46 33.55 -23.14
N THR A 639 32.24 32.61 -22.24
CA THR A 639 32.80 32.58 -20.89
C THR A 639 33.52 31.25 -20.68
N ASP A 640 34.67 31.25 -20.01
CA ASP A 640 35.34 30.01 -19.63
C ASP A 640 34.71 29.39 -18.38
N MET A 641 35.14 28.17 -18.03
CA MET A 641 34.65 27.44 -16.84
C MET A 641 34.99 28.13 -15.50
N LEU A 642 35.84 29.16 -15.49
CA LEU A 642 36.14 29.97 -14.31
C LEU A 642 35.27 31.24 -14.25
N GLY A 643 34.28 31.38 -15.15
CA GLY A 643 33.39 32.53 -15.21
C GLY A 643 34.03 33.79 -15.81
N ARG A 644 35.19 33.67 -16.45
CA ARG A 644 35.87 34.81 -17.10
C ARG A 644 35.33 34.97 -18.52
N VAL A 645 34.93 36.18 -18.87
CA VAL A 645 34.54 36.52 -20.25
C VAL A 645 35.76 36.41 -21.16
N VAL A 646 35.71 35.47 -22.09
CA VAL A 646 36.75 35.20 -23.09
C VAL A 646 36.59 36.17 -24.27
N THR A 647 35.36 36.34 -24.75
CA THR A 647 35.03 37.27 -25.83
C THR A 647 33.54 37.61 -25.84
N LYS A 648 33.18 38.74 -26.45
CA LYS A 648 31.80 39.11 -26.76
C LYS A 648 31.71 39.48 -28.22
N ASP A 649 30.70 38.99 -28.91
CA ASP A 649 30.46 39.36 -30.29
C ASP A 649 29.00 39.19 -30.71
N LYS A 650 28.70 39.35 -32.00
CA LYS A 650 27.38 39.12 -32.59
C LYS A 650 27.27 37.74 -33.25
N ALA A 651 26.05 37.21 -33.26
CA ALA A 651 25.68 35.99 -33.98
C ALA A 651 25.95 36.08 -35.50
N ASN A 652 25.90 34.95 -36.20
CA ASN A 652 26.08 34.76 -37.65
C ASN A 652 27.48 35.07 -38.20
N LYS A 653 28.50 35.12 -37.34
CA LYS A 653 29.91 35.19 -37.73
C LYS A 653 30.77 34.33 -36.80
N VAL A 654 32.04 34.17 -37.18
CA VAL A 654 33.03 33.45 -36.36
C VAL A 654 33.38 34.30 -35.15
N ILE A 655 33.21 33.72 -33.97
CA ILE A 655 33.55 34.26 -32.66
C ILE A 655 34.86 33.60 -32.23
N PRO A 656 36.00 34.31 -32.26
CA PRO A 656 37.31 33.70 -32.11
C PRO A 656 37.61 33.31 -30.66
N VAL A 657 38.10 32.09 -30.48
CA VAL A 657 38.56 31.53 -29.20
C VAL A 657 39.83 30.74 -29.46
N SER A 658 40.94 31.04 -28.80
CA SER A 658 42.25 30.48 -29.16
C SER A 658 42.55 29.11 -28.53
N SER A 659 42.05 28.85 -27.32
CA SER A 659 42.30 27.62 -26.56
C SER A 659 41.23 26.55 -26.78
N ASN A 660 41.63 25.29 -26.82
CA ASN A 660 40.69 24.16 -26.73
C ASN A 660 40.18 24.04 -25.29
N GLY A 661 38.92 23.65 -25.13
CA GLY A 661 38.30 23.57 -23.81
C GLY A 661 36.77 23.66 -23.85
N ILE A 662 36.18 23.66 -22.66
CA ILE A 662 34.74 23.83 -22.48
C ILE A 662 34.43 25.31 -22.21
N TYR A 663 33.43 25.83 -22.91
CA TYR A 663 32.98 27.21 -22.79
C TYR A 663 31.47 27.28 -22.55
N LEU A 664 31.05 28.36 -21.91
CA LEU A 664 29.66 28.78 -21.83
C LEU A 664 29.44 29.88 -22.87
N ILE A 665 28.40 29.75 -23.69
CA ILE A 665 28.02 30.74 -24.70
C ILE A 665 26.64 31.28 -24.31
N THR A 666 26.55 32.55 -23.96
CA THR A 666 25.29 33.21 -23.59
C THR A 666 24.79 34.09 -24.73
N THR A 667 23.56 33.86 -25.20
CA THR A 667 22.92 34.65 -26.26
C THR A 667 21.40 34.60 -26.12
N GLY A 668 20.68 35.67 -26.51
CA GLY A 668 19.22 35.70 -26.47
C GLY A 668 18.60 35.42 -25.10
N GLY A 669 19.32 35.71 -24.01
CA GLY A 669 18.89 35.43 -22.63
C GLY A 669 19.10 33.98 -22.15
N ARG A 670 19.79 33.13 -22.92
CA ARG A 670 20.08 31.72 -22.59
C ARG A 670 21.57 31.43 -22.65
N THR A 671 22.01 30.36 -21.97
CA THR A 671 23.41 29.91 -21.95
C THR A 671 23.53 28.50 -22.55
N TYR A 672 24.66 28.20 -23.18
CA TYR A 672 24.93 26.92 -23.85
C TYR A 672 26.32 26.44 -23.48
N LYS A 673 26.51 25.14 -23.24
CA LYS A 673 27.83 24.56 -22.94
C LYS A 673 28.37 23.89 -24.21
N VAL A 674 29.52 24.36 -24.69
CA VAL A 674 30.08 23.95 -25.98
C VAL A 674 31.57 23.67 -25.87
N GLY A 675 32.03 22.60 -26.51
CA GLY A 675 33.44 22.24 -26.62
C GLY A 675 34.07 22.81 -27.90
N LYS A 676 35.29 23.34 -27.78
CA LYS A 676 36.19 23.64 -28.91
C LYS A 676 37.36 22.68 -28.90
#